data_AF-A0A844ILH3-F1
#
_entry.id   AF-A0A844ILH3-F1
#
_cell.length_a   1.000
_cell.length_b   1.000
_cell.length_c   1.000
_cell.angle_alpha   90.00
_cell.angle_beta   90.00
_cell.angle_gamma   90.00
#
_symmetry.space_group_name_H-M   'P 1'
#
loop_
_entity.id
_entity.type
_entity.pdbx_description
1 polymer ?
#
loop_
_entity_poly.entity_id
_entity_poly.type
_entity_poly.pdbx_seq_one_letter_code
_entity_poly.pdbx_strand_id
1 'polypeptide(L)'
;YSGAHCVLLAPSTFASQPIQWLRAITKYRAEYTGAPNFAYQLCVDKIQPSDQQTLDLSSLRMAINAAEPINPQTIWDFSEKFAVNGFKPKMFLPAYGMAEATVYISSGYVDKDPVFKAVDWMTLGQQNIAQEPTDKSKEKVFVGCGFPWLDQKIYIVDPDKNCVLPPNHVGEIWSTGSNIMAGYYNHPEATAKTLVSLPDDDRTYLRTGDLGFIDEKGELYITGRIKDIIIINGVNYYPQDIEGCVQQAHPDIRSGSVAAFSVSGQIGEDLVIFAELTKAGVINLRRSGYLEELAEAISLAVGENFEIQLRQIVFLGHMQLPKTSSGKIRRQQCKQEFLQGSPDALAKWPQDKSANQSPGEISMLNIEKTFERITSMGPMHLKVFTSLIQILTKKYEVRMVDFDVEKSIFFYGIDSLKIIEIHSTLEGELGCKIPTEAFFYANTFLGMIDDIALAISNKDSLKVKLTHSQPLNVEIENALEYLLRNRDDKVDLSQNAQTNTCLLTGASGFVGTYFLKELLDTTDLNIACLVRAANEEAGLQRIKKTARKFDVKLLQGWENRVQIIIGDMSKKRFGLEEDRYEELAQNIDSVYHVAAVDNFYLPYDIIKNTNVVGTIEVADFALSGKVKPLYNVSSCATSLLEDCSENPTPIGLVNGYAQTKYVTEQIVLRLVEQGYPWVNYRLGYLYTLRVANIEKNTPLNKLFTLIEKAYENIDDDFFIDEDAFENFLCAIYHIGCIPDMDADFDLMSVEYAAKAIISTSLLPTNERKHNYTFYNPHPLNWSDVIRYFDKLDKHIELVPLRSFVDKYEEYVRHTNKKGMKLLKSVVSIELENQFNTMFRNISTDQVDTYLHWCPPCDKQFTHQYIEFVLSSAE
;
A
#
# COMPACT_ATOMS: atom_id res chain seq x y z
N TYR A 1 49.85 -21.56 11.45
CA TYR A 1 50.20 -20.54 12.47
C TYR A 1 51.15 -19.55 11.83
N SER A 2 50.84 -18.26 11.82
CA SER A 2 51.63 -17.22 11.12
C SER A 2 52.67 -16.53 11.99
N GLY A 3 52.66 -16.75 13.33
CA GLY A 3 53.60 -16.10 14.25
C GLY A 3 53.43 -14.59 14.40
N ALA A 4 52.31 -14.03 13.93
CA ALA A 4 52.05 -12.58 13.95
C ALA A 4 51.76 -12.05 15.36
N HIS A 5 52.09 -10.77 15.59
CA HIS A 5 51.73 -10.07 16.83
C HIS A 5 50.22 -9.88 16.89
N CYS A 6 49.58 -10.47 17.91
CA CYS A 6 48.14 -10.40 18.10
C CYS A 6 47.80 -9.48 19.28
N VAL A 7 46.89 -8.54 19.05
CA VAL A 7 46.36 -7.64 20.09
C VAL A 7 44.91 -7.99 20.31
N LEU A 8 44.59 -8.42 21.54
CA LEU A 8 43.22 -8.79 21.94
C LEU A 8 42.62 -7.69 22.82
N LEU A 9 41.38 -7.32 22.51
CA LEU A 9 40.58 -6.44 23.34
C LEU A 9 39.48 -7.25 24.01
N ALA A 10 39.23 -6.98 25.29
CA ALA A 10 38.07 -7.56 25.95
C ALA A 10 36.79 -7.04 25.25
N PRO A 11 35.81 -7.90 24.93
CA PRO A 11 34.57 -7.46 24.28
C PRO A 11 33.84 -6.34 25.03
N SER A 12 33.91 -6.34 26.37
CA SER A 12 33.35 -5.29 27.23
C SER A 12 34.04 -3.94 27.06
N THR A 13 35.36 -3.92 26.82
CA THR A 13 36.12 -2.70 26.52
C THR A 13 35.69 -2.10 25.18
N PHE A 14 35.51 -2.93 24.16
CA PHE A 14 35.00 -2.47 22.86
C PHE A 14 33.56 -1.96 22.97
N ALA A 15 32.67 -2.73 23.60
CA ALA A 15 31.25 -2.37 23.73
C ALA A 15 31.03 -1.04 24.47
N SER A 16 31.87 -0.73 25.47
CA SER A 16 31.82 0.52 26.23
C SER A 16 32.53 1.69 25.52
N GLN A 17 33.64 1.42 24.82
CA GLN A 17 34.42 2.45 24.11
C GLN A 17 34.89 1.91 22.75
N PRO A 18 34.04 1.96 21.71
CA PRO A 18 34.34 1.38 20.39
C PRO A 18 35.62 1.94 19.76
N ILE A 19 35.94 3.20 20.06
CA ILE A 19 37.17 3.86 19.61
C ILE A 19 38.46 3.16 20.04
N GLN A 20 38.46 2.41 21.15
CA GLN A 20 39.65 1.71 21.61
C GLN A 20 40.15 0.67 20.58
N TRP A 21 39.23 0.12 19.78
CA TRP A 21 39.59 -0.77 18.68
C TRP A 21 40.38 -0.02 17.58
N LEU A 22 39.89 1.14 17.13
CA LEU A 22 40.58 1.95 16.11
C LEU A 22 41.89 2.54 16.64
N ARG A 23 41.96 2.88 17.93
CA ARG A 23 43.20 3.29 18.60
C ARG A 23 44.22 2.16 18.69
N ALA A 24 43.77 0.93 18.91
CA ALA A 24 44.66 -0.23 18.89
C ALA A 24 45.25 -0.44 17.48
N ILE A 25 44.42 -0.31 16.44
CA ILE A 25 44.89 -0.37 15.03
C ILE A 25 45.94 0.72 14.78
N THR A 26 45.66 1.95 15.19
CA THR A 26 46.58 3.10 15.05
C THR A 26 47.91 2.86 15.80
N LYS A 27 47.83 2.48 17.08
CA LYS A 27 48.99 2.32 17.96
C LYS A 27 49.91 1.19 17.50
N TYR A 28 49.34 0.05 17.13
CA TYR A 28 50.10 -1.15 16.78
C TYR A 28 50.31 -1.30 15.27
N ARG A 29 49.81 -0.35 14.46
CA ARG A 29 49.82 -0.39 12.99
C ARG A 29 49.31 -1.73 12.46
N ALA A 30 48.14 -2.16 12.97
CA ALA A 30 47.59 -3.46 12.63
C ALA A 30 47.25 -3.55 11.13
N GLU A 31 47.77 -4.59 10.46
CA GLU A 31 47.46 -4.84 9.05
C GLU A 31 46.15 -5.61 8.85
N TYR A 32 45.73 -6.36 9.86
CA TYR A 32 44.58 -7.25 9.83
C TYR A 32 43.69 -7.00 11.04
N THR A 33 42.40 -6.84 10.78
CA THR A 33 41.37 -6.78 11.81
C THR A 33 40.13 -7.54 11.36
N GLY A 34 39.27 -7.90 12.30
CA GLY A 34 38.04 -8.60 11.99
C GLY A 34 37.01 -8.39 13.08
N ALA A 35 35.78 -8.09 12.67
CA ALA A 35 34.67 -7.90 13.58
C ALA A 35 33.35 -8.20 12.86
N PRO A 36 32.27 -8.46 13.60
CA PRO A 36 30.94 -8.56 13.01
C PRO A 36 30.39 -7.21 12.56
N ASN A 37 29.38 -7.24 11.68
CA ASN A 37 28.83 -6.03 11.06
C ASN A 37 28.43 -4.96 12.09
N PHE A 38 27.76 -5.36 13.19
CA PHE A 38 27.36 -4.42 14.24
C PHE A 38 28.53 -3.65 14.88
N ALA A 39 29.73 -4.21 14.90
CA ALA A 39 30.90 -3.56 15.50
C ALA A 39 31.34 -2.35 14.67
N TYR A 40 31.32 -2.48 13.34
CA TYR A 40 31.59 -1.37 12.43
C TYR A 40 30.50 -0.30 12.57
N GLN A 41 29.22 -0.69 12.61
CA GLN A 41 28.12 0.25 12.83
C GLN A 41 28.26 0.98 14.16
N LEU A 42 28.66 0.28 15.23
CA LEU A 42 28.85 0.90 16.53
C LEU A 42 29.98 1.95 16.52
N CYS A 43 31.03 1.75 15.73
CA CYS A 43 32.06 2.77 15.49
C CYS A 43 31.48 3.97 14.73
N VAL A 44 30.63 3.75 13.72
CA VAL A 44 29.92 4.82 13.01
C VAL A 44 29.05 5.61 13.98
N ASP A 45 28.26 4.94 14.82
CA ASP A 45 27.29 5.62 15.69
C ASP A 45 27.94 6.39 16.85
N LYS A 46 29.07 5.89 17.40
CA LYS A 46 29.63 6.40 18.68
C LYS A 46 30.84 7.31 18.55
N ILE A 47 31.64 7.18 17.49
CA ILE A 47 32.91 7.93 17.38
C ILE A 47 32.64 9.33 16.83
N GLN A 48 33.03 10.36 17.58
CA GLN A 48 32.79 11.76 17.19
C GLN A 48 33.92 12.28 16.27
N PRO A 49 33.66 13.30 15.43
CA PRO A 49 34.70 13.89 14.56
C PRO A 49 35.93 14.39 15.31
N SER A 50 35.78 14.90 16.54
CA SER A 50 36.91 15.33 17.39
C SER A 50 37.83 14.17 17.75
N ASP A 51 37.29 12.97 17.92
CA ASP A 51 38.06 11.79 18.29
C ASP A 51 38.85 11.23 17.11
N GLN A 52 38.36 11.45 15.88
CA GLN A 52 38.99 10.97 14.65
C GLN A 52 40.37 11.57 14.40
N GLN A 53 40.64 12.78 14.92
CA GLN A 53 41.93 13.46 14.72
C GLN A 53 43.14 12.65 15.23
N THR A 54 42.91 11.67 16.10
CA THR A 54 43.96 10.84 16.70
C THR A 54 44.14 9.47 16.02
N LEU A 55 43.40 9.18 14.95
CA LEU A 55 43.38 7.86 14.31
C LEU A 55 44.14 7.84 12.98
N ASP A 56 44.91 6.76 12.76
CA ASP A 56 45.52 6.40 11.48
C ASP A 56 45.21 4.92 11.16
N LEU A 57 44.34 4.70 10.19
CA LEU A 57 43.89 3.39 9.71
C LEU A 57 44.60 2.95 8.43
N SER A 58 45.54 3.75 7.90
CA SER A 58 46.23 3.48 6.62
C SER A 58 47.08 2.19 6.62
N SER A 59 47.40 1.67 7.81
CA SER A 59 48.12 0.41 7.98
C SER A 59 47.26 -0.82 7.67
N LEU A 60 45.93 -0.71 7.67
CA LEU A 60 45.05 -1.82 7.38
C LEU A 60 45.18 -2.26 5.93
N ARG A 61 45.34 -3.57 5.76
CA ARG A 61 45.23 -4.27 4.47
C ARG A 61 43.91 -5.03 4.35
N MET A 62 43.35 -5.43 5.48
CA MET A 62 42.14 -6.24 5.54
C MET A 62 41.38 -6.00 6.84
N ALA A 63 40.09 -5.75 6.71
CA ALA A 63 39.10 -5.61 7.76
C ALA A 63 37.96 -6.60 7.47
N ILE A 64 38.01 -7.78 8.10
CA ILE A 64 36.97 -8.80 7.90
C ILE A 64 35.65 -8.29 8.49
N ASN A 65 34.59 -8.38 7.71
CA ASN A 65 33.21 -8.21 8.17
C ASN A 65 32.46 -9.53 7.96
N ALA A 66 32.04 -10.17 9.05
CA ALA A 66 31.46 -11.51 9.01
C ALA A 66 30.45 -11.74 10.14
N ALA A 67 29.70 -12.85 10.10
CA ALA A 67 28.83 -13.30 11.19
C ALA A 67 27.47 -12.58 11.37
N GLU A 68 26.79 -12.24 10.28
CA GLU A 68 25.34 -11.92 10.11
C GLU A 68 25.10 -11.60 8.62
N PRO A 69 23.87 -11.42 8.09
CA PRO A 69 23.72 -10.75 6.81
C PRO A 69 24.42 -9.39 6.89
N ILE A 70 25.41 -9.18 6.03
CA ILE A 70 26.24 -7.99 6.08
C ILE A 70 25.41 -6.83 5.51
N ASN A 71 25.19 -5.79 6.31
CA ASN A 71 24.43 -4.62 5.86
C ASN A 71 25.34 -3.74 4.98
N PRO A 72 24.95 -3.49 3.71
CA PRO A 72 25.76 -2.65 2.80
C PRO A 72 25.93 -1.22 3.32
N GLN A 73 24.92 -0.66 3.99
CA GLN A 73 24.98 0.69 4.54
C GLN A 73 26.09 0.83 5.58
N THR A 74 26.29 -0.19 6.43
CA THR A 74 27.39 -0.18 7.41
C THR A 74 28.75 -0.09 6.74
N ILE A 75 28.94 -0.77 5.60
CA ILE A 75 30.20 -0.72 4.83
C ILE A 75 30.39 0.68 4.24
N TRP A 76 29.35 1.27 3.66
CA TRP A 76 29.39 2.61 3.08
C TRP A 76 29.66 3.68 4.13
N ASP A 77 28.87 3.72 5.21
CA ASP A 77 28.99 4.69 6.29
C ASP A 77 30.35 4.64 6.97
N PHE A 78 30.86 3.43 7.25
CA PHE A 78 32.18 3.28 7.87
C PHE A 78 33.28 3.73 6.91
N SER A 79 33.17 3.37 5.63
CA SER A 79 34.15 3.76 4.62
C SER A 79 34.21 5.27 4.43
N GLU A 80 33.05 5.93 4.36
CA GLU A 80 32.95 7.39 4.24
C GLU A 80 33.48 8.07 5.50
N LYS A 81 32.97 7.69 6.66
CA LYS A 81 33.29 8.35 7.94
C LYS A 81 34.76 8.26 8.32
N PHE A 82 35.44 7.17 7.98
CA PHE A 82 36.86 6.95 8.32
C PHE A 82 37.81 7.11 7.12
N ALA A 83 37.33 7.61 5.97
CA ALA A 83 38.17 7.95 4.82
C ALA A 83 39.27 8.95 5.19
N VAL A 84 38.94 9.94 6.04
CA VAL A 84 39.88 10.96 6.56
C VAL A 84 41.01 10.34 7.41
N ASN A 85 40.80 9.14 7.95
CA ASN A 85 41.80 8.39 8.72
C ASN A 85 42.58 7.40 7.86
N GLY A 86 42.42 7.41 6.53
CA GLY A 86 43.14 6.55 5.60
C GLY A 86 42.48 5.19 5.34
N PHE A 87 41.27 4.95 5.85
CA PHE A 87 40.49 3.77 5.51
C PHE A 87 40.00 3.83 4.06
N LYS A 88 39.97 2.71 3.35
CA LYS A 88 39.52 2.62 1.95
C LYS A 88 38.51 1.48 1.80
N PRO A 89 37.47 1.60 0.94
CA PRO A 89 36.47 0.55 0.75
C PRO A 89 37.07 -0.84 0.50
N LYS A 90 38.06 -0.97 -0.39
CA LYS A 90 38.82 -2.21 -0.65
C LYS A 90 39.53 -2.87 0.54
N MET A 91 39.61 -2.20 1.69
CA MET A 91 40.13 -2.81 2.92
C MET A 91 39.08 -3.72 3.57
N PHE A 92 37.79 -3.51 3.31
CA PHE A 92 36.76 -4.44 3.77
C PHE A 92 36.88 -5.78 3.07
N LEU A 93 36.79 -6.85 3.86
CA LEU A 93 36.68 -8.21 3.36
C LEU A 93 35.42 -8.87 3.92
N PRO A 94 34.27 -8.72 3.25
CA PRO A 94 33.08 -9.52 3.55
C PRO A 94 33.41 -11.01 3.49
N ALA A 95 32.98 -11.76 4.50
CA ALA A 95 33.25 -13.19 4.60
C ALA A 95 32.09 -13.95 5.26
N TYR A 96 31.94 -15.21 4.85
CA TYR A 96 30.98 -16.14 5.41
C TYR A 96 31.68 -17.28 6.14
N GLY A 97 31.09 -17.72 7.26
CA GLY A 97 31.77 -18.61 8.17
C GLY A 97 30.93 -19.04 9.37
N MET A 98 31.19 -20.25 9.88
CA MET A 98 30.51 -20.84 11.03
C MET A 98 31.40 -21.84 11.77
N ALA A 99 31.01 -22.20 13.00
CA ALA A 99 31.82 -23.05 13.88
C ALA A 99 32.02 -24.46 13.29
N GLU A 100 30.98 -25.03 12.69
CA GLU A 100 30.95 -26.35 12.06
C GLU A 100 31.89 -26.47 10.86
N ALA A 101 32.34 -25.34 10.29
CA ALA A 101 33.30 -25.26 9.19
C ALA A 101 34.67 -24.72 9.65
N THR A 102 35.00 -24.89 10.94
CA THR A 102 36.19 -24.30 11.58
C THR A 102 36.37 -22.80 11.26
N VAL A 103 35.26 -22.06 11.41
CA VAL A 103 35.12 -20.60 11.30
C VAL A 103 35.04 -20.06 9.88
N TYR A 104 35.76 -20.60 8.89
CA TYR A 104 35.87 -19.97 7.57
C TYR A 104 35.25 -20.82 6.46
N ILE A 105 34.44 -20.21 5.59
CA ILE A 105 33.84 -20.84 4.40
C ILE A 105 34.19 -20.08 3.12
N SER A 106 33.95 -18.77 3.07
CA SER A 106 34.22 -17.98 1.86
C SER A 106 34.58 -16.53 2.17
N SER A 107 35.30 -15.91 1.24
CA SER A 107 35.53 -14.46 1.22
C SER A 107 35.93 -14.01 -0.17
N GLY A 108 35.87 -12.70 -0.42
CA GLY A 108 36.46 -12.09 -1.63
C GLY A 108 37.99 -12.13 -1.66
N TYR A 109 38.58 -11.40 -2.61
CA TYR A 109 40.02 -11.20 -2.69
C TYR A 109 40.47 -10.02 -1.81
N VAL A 110 41.63 -10.16 -1.15
CA VAL A 110 42.31 -9.02 -0.51
C VAL A 110 42.63 -7.95 -1.56
N ASP A 111 42.57 -6.67 -1.18
CA ASP A 111 42.83 -5.50 -2.03
C ASP A 111 41.82 -5.30 -3.20
N LYS A 112 40.68 -5.99 -3.19
CA LYS A 112 39.54 -5.74 -4.09
C LYS A 112 38.40 -5.04 -3.35
N ASP A 113 37.62 -4.24 -4.08
CA ASP A 113 36.44 -3.61 -3.52
C ASP A 113 35.37 -4.67 -3.18
N PRO A 114 34.61 -4.48 -2.08
CA PRO A 114 33.44 -5.30 -1.78
C PRO A 114 32.47 -5.34 -2.96
N VAL A 115 31.91 -6.52 -3.21
CA VAL A 115 30.91 -6.73 -4.26
C VAL A 115 29.52 -6.49 -3.68
N PHE A 116 28.70 -5.74 -4.41
CA PHE A 116 27.31 -5.50 -4.07
C PHE A 116 26.43 -5.96 -5.23
N LYS A 117 25.28 -6.57 -4.93
CA LYS A 117 24.30 -7.00 -5.93
C LYS A 117 22.92 -6.50 -5.56
N ALA A 118 22.37 -5.65 -6.43
CA ALA A 118 20.99 -5.25 -6.37
C ALA A 118 20.10 -6.42 -6.82
N VAL A 119 19.08 -6.73 -6.03
CA VAL A 119 18.13 -7.82 -6.26
C VAL A 119 16.71 -7.30 -6.05
N ASP A 120 15.78 -7.70 -6.90
CA ASP A 120 14.35 -7.49 -6.71
C ASP A 120 13.85 -8.30 -5.51
N TRP A 121 13.56 -7.64 -4.38
CA TRP A 121 13.24 -8.35 -3.15
C TRP A 121 11.89 -9.09 -3.21
N MET A 122 10.95 -8.61 -4.03
CA MET A 122 9.65 -9.26 -4.23
C MET A 122 9.81 -10.56 -5.02
N THR A 123 10.57 -10.53 -6.11
CA THR A 123 10.89 -11.73 -6.90
C THR A 123 11.66 -12.75 -6.07
N LEU A 124 12.60 -12.28 -5.25
CA LEU A 124 13.34 -13.10 -4.31
C LEU A 124 12.39 -13.78 -3.30
N GLY A 125 11.43 -13.05 -2.74
CA GLY A 125 10.48 -13.57 -1.74
C GLY A 125 9.42 -14.52 -2.30
N GLN A 126 8.96 -14.29 -3.53
CA GLN A 126 7.91 -15.09 -4.18
C GLN A 126 8.45 -16.31 -4.91
N GLN A 127 9.60 -16.17 -5.59
CA GLN A 127 10.11 -17.19 -6.51
C GLN A 127 11.41 -17.83 -6.03
N ASN A 128 12.01 -17.33 -4.94
CA ASN A 128 13.37 -17.72 -4.51
C ASN A 128 14.41 -17.52 -5.62
N ILE A 129 14.27 -16.46 -6.43
CA ILE A 129 15.19 -16.12 -7.51
C ILE A 129 15.74 -14.71 -7.30
N ALA A 130 17.06 -14.59 -7.24
CA ALA A 130 17.79 -13.35 -7.13
C ALA A 130 17.99 -12.71 -8.52
N GLN A 131 16.96 -12.02 -8.97
CA GLN A 131 16.98 -11.26 -10.23
C GLN A 131 17.33 -9.79 -9.96
N GLU A 132 18.01 -9.14 -10.90
CA GLU A 132 18.23 -7.69 -10.82
C GLU A 132 16.88 -6.94 -10.78
N PRO A 133 16.75 -5.89 -9.95
CA PRO A 133 15.52 -5.14 -9.82
C PRO A 133 15.21 -4.45 -11.14
N THR A 134 14.00 -4.71 -11.64
CA THR A 134 13.46 -3.91 -12.73
C THR A 134 12.99 -2.55 -12.21
N ASP A 135 12.66 -2.47 -10.90
CA ASP A 135 12.10 -1.33 -10.18
C ASP A 135 13.03 -0.94 -9.04
N LYS A 136 13.56 0.28 -9.03
CA LYS A 136 14.42 0.74 -7.93
C LYS A 136 13.71 0.75 -6.57
N SER A 137 12.38 0.90 -6.52
CA SER A 137 11.64 0.84 -5.25
C SER A 137 11.60 -0.57 -4.64
N LYS A 138 11.90 -1.59 -5.45
CA LYS A 138 12.01 -3.00 -5.04
C LYS A 138 13.45 -3.48 -4.95
N GLU A 139 14.41 -2.56 -5.03
CA GLU A 139 15.82 -2.88 -4.92
C GLU A 139 16.18 -3.24 -3.47
N LYS A 140 16.80 -4.41 -3.32
CA LYS A 140 17.53 -4.79 -2.11
C LYS A 140 18.96 -5.12 -2.49
N VAL A 141 19.91 -4.49 -1.80
CA VAL A 141 21.35 -4.69 -2.07
C VAL A 141 21.90 -5.75 -1.12
N PHE A 142 22.45 -6.83 -1.68
CA PHE A 142 23.20 -7.86 -0.96
C PHE A 142 24.70 -7.64 -1.10
N VAL A 143 25.45 -7.99 -0.04
CA VAL A 143 26.91 -7.98 -0.03
C VAL A 143 27.43 -9.35 -0.41
N GLY A 144 28.30 -9.41 -1.41
CA GLY A 144 28.99 -10.63 -1.84
C GLY A 144 29.99 -11.10 -0.79
N CYS A 145 29.95 -12.38 -0.44
CA CYS A 145 30.82 -13.05 0.52
C CYS A 145 31.88 -13.91 -0.17
N GLY A 146 32.15 -13.64 -1.44
CA GLY A 146 33.16 -14.25 -2.29
C GLY A 146 32.89 -15.70 -2.64
N PHE A 147 33.98 -16.46 -2.71
CA PHE A 147 34.02 -17.84 -3.17
C PHE A 147 34.77 -18.70 -2.14
N PRO A 148 34.57 -20.02 -2.15
CA PRO A 148 35.34 -20.91 -1.29
C PRO A 148 36.81 -20.94 -1.70
N TRP A 149 37.69 -21.22 -0.73
CA TRP A 149 39.13 -21.29 -0.94
C TRP A 149 39.69 -22.68 -0.62
N LEU A 150 40.87 -22.96 -1.17
CA LEU A 150 41.56 -24.25 -1.01
C LEU A 150 40.74 -25.42 -1.59
N ASP A 151 40.53 -26.48 -0.81
CA ASP A 151 39.76 -27.66 -1.17
C ASP A 151 38.25 -27.53 -0.88
N GLN A 152 37.84 -26.39 -0.31
CA GLN A 152 36.45 -26.14 0.06
C GLN A 152 35.58 -25.95 -1.18
N LYS A 153 34.33 -26.41 -1.11
CA LYS A 153 33.30 -26.19 -2.12
C LYS A 153 31.99 -25.78 -1.46
N ILE A 154 31.20 -25.01 -2.19
CA ILE A 154 29.88 -24.54 -1.77
C ILE A 154 28.87 -24.92 -2.86
N TYR A 155 27.71 -25.38 -2.42
CA TYR A 155 26.59 -25.72 -3.27
C TYR A 155 25.35 -25.03 -2.72
N ILE A 156 24.48 -24.56 -3.60
CA ILE A 156 23.15 -24.08 -3.23
C ILE A 156 22.18 -25.21 -3.52
N VAL A 157 21.46 -25.67 -2.51
CA VAL A 157 20.65 -26.89 -2.58
C VAL A 157 19.20 -26.57 -2.21
N ASP A 158 18.26 -27.08 -3.00
CA ASP A 158 16.82 -27.04 -2.66
C ASP A 158 16.62 -27.87 -1.38
N PRO A 159 16.19 -27.26 -0.26
CA PRO A 159 16.12 -27.94 1.04
C PRO A 159 15.08 -29.06 1.09
N ASP A 160 14.08 -29.03 0.21
CA ASP A 160 13.01 -30.03 0.14
C ASP A 160 13.36 -31.16 -0.84
N LYS A 161 13.96 -30.81 -1.99
CA LYS A 161 14.29 -31.76 -3.05
C LYS A 161 15.70 -32.36 -2.95
N ASN A 162 16.56 -31.77 -2.11
CA ASN A 162 17.99 -32.12 -1.98
C ASN A 162 18.74 -32.15 -3.32
N CYS A 163 18.44 -31.23 -4.22
CA CYS A 163 19.11 -31.08 -5.51
C CYS A 163 19.83 -29.73 -5.61
N VAL A 164 20.99 -29.71 -6.26
CA VAL A 164 21.73 -28.48 -6.52
C VAL A 164 20.92 -27.57 -7.44
N LEU A 165 20.80 -26.30 -7.04
CA LEU A 165 20.08 -25.28 -7.77
C LEU A 165 21.00 -24.54 -8.77
N PRO A 166 20.45 -24.03 -9.89
CA PRO A 166 21.20 -23.23 -10.84
C PRO A 166 21.56 -21.85 -10.25
N PRO A 167 22.47 -21.09 -10.91
CA PRO A 167 22.84 -19.74 -10.46
C PRO A 167 21.63 -18.83 -10.22
N ASN A 168 21.80 -17.87 -9.31
CA ASN A 168 20.80 -16.91 -8.86
C ASN A 168 19.56 -17.51 -8.14
N HIS A 169 19.43 -18.82 -8.01
CA HIS A 169 18.34 -19.41 -7.22
C HIS A 169 18.76 -19.51 -5.76
N VAL A 170 17.83 -19.16 -4.86
CA VAL A 170 18.02 -19.23 -3.42
C VAL A 170 17.75 -20.65 -2.94
N GLY A 171 18.69 -21.18 -2.17
CA GLY A 171 18.55 -22.47 -1.50
C GLY A 171 19.41 -22.53 -0.25
N GLU A 172 19.42 -23.70 0.40
CA GLU A 172 20.29 -23.97 1.54
C GLU A 172 21.75 -24.03 1.07
N ILE A 173 22.61 -23.29 1.76
CA ILE A 173 24.04 -23.30 1.52
C ILE A 173 24.60 -24.60 2.10
N TRP A 174 25.19 -25.44 1.26
CA TRP A 174 25.90 -26.65 1.67
C TRP A 174 27.38 -26.47 1.42
N SER A 175 28.22 -26.85 2.38
CA SER A 175 29.67 -26.74 2.26
C SER A 175 30.36 -28.10 2.44
N THR A 176 31.45 -28.34 1.73
CA THR A 176 32.27 -29.55 1.88
C THR A 176 33.75 -29.20 1.76
N GLY A 177 34.62 -29.88 2.51
CA GLY A 177 36.06 -29.62 2.55
C GLY A 177 36.70 -30.12 3.84
N SER A 178 38.03 -30.04 3.92
CA SER A 178 38.81 -30.49 5.08
C SER A 178 38.57 -29.67 6.36
N ASN A 179 37.88 -28.54 6.26
CA ASN A 179 37.53 -27.65 7.36
C ASN A 179 36.22 -28.03 8.07
N ILE A 180 35.44 -28.96 7.51
CA ILE A 180 34.18 -29.40 8.11
C ILE A 180 34.47 -30.24 9.36
N MET A 181 33.71 -29.99 10.43
CA MET A 181 33.81 -30.70 11.69
C MET A 181 33.60 -32.21 11.52
N ALA A 182 34.13 -33.00 12.44
CA ALA A 182 33.85 -34.44 12.51
C ALA A 182 32.41 -34.77 12.98
N GLY A 183 31.76 -33.82 13.67
CA GLY A 183 30.41 -33.98 14.21
C GLY A 183 30.24 -33.30 15.57
N TYR A 184 28.98 -33.22 16.04
CA TYR A 184 28.67 -32.68 17.36
C TYR A 184 29.01 -33.69 18.45
N TYR A 185 29.75 -33.24 19.47
CA TYR A 185 30.18 -34.07 20.59
C TYR A 185 28.98 -34.68 21.34
N ASN A 186 28.93 -36.01 21.45
CA ASN A 186 27.83 -36.77 22.09
C ASN A 186 26.42 -36.50 21.54
N HIS A 187 26.29 -36.02 20.29
CA HIS A 187 25.01 -35.78 19.63
C HIS A 187 24.98 -36.40 18.22
N PRO A 188 24.93 -37.75 18.11
CA PRO A 188 24.97 -38.44 16.81
C PRO A 188 23.77 -38.10 15.93
N GLU A 189 22.57 -37.93 16.50
CA GLU A 189 21.38 -37.55 15.73
C GLU A 189 21.48 -36.15 15.12
N ALA A 190 21.99 -35.17 15.89
CA ALA A 190 22.22 -33.83 15.37
C ALA A 190 23.32 -33.86 14.29
N THR A 191 24.35 -34.68 14.49
CA THR A 191 25.44 -34.87 13.53
C THR A 191 24.91 -35.43 12.21
N ALA A 192 24.09 -36.49 12.24
CA ALA A 192 23.51 -37.08 11.04
C ALA A 192 22.53 -36.16 10.29
N LYS A 193 21.89 -35.21 11.00
CA LYS A 193 21.02 -34.19 10.38
C LYS A 193 21.82 -33.08 9.69
N THR A 194 22.99 -32.74 10.22
CA THR A 194 23.82 -31.62 9.77
C THR A 194 24.88 -32.04 8.76
N LEU A 195 25.44 -33.25 8.90
CA LEU A 195 26.41 -33.83 7.99
C LEU A 195 25.73 -34.89 7.14
N VAL A 196 25.61 -34.63 5.84
CA VAL A 196 24.84 -35.45 4.89
C VAL A 196 25.70 -35.85 3.69
N SER A 197 25.19 -36.80 2.90
CA SER A 197 25.77 -37.20 1.62
C SER A 197 24.69 -37.13 0.53
N LEU A 198 25.08 -36.72 -0.67
CA LEU A 198 24.17 -36.72 -1.82
C LEU A 198 24.15 -38.11 -2.48
N PRO A 199 23.06 -38.49 -3.17
CA PRO A 199 23.06 -39.68 -4.01
C PRO A 199 24.19 -39.60 -5.04
N ASP A 200 24.98 -40.66 -5.19
CA ASP A 200 26.12 -40.77 -6.10
C ASP A 200 27.31 -39.81 -5.83
N ASP A 201 27.42 -39.24 -4.61
CA ASP A 201 28.61 -38.51 -4.16
C ASP A 201 29.11 -39.02 -2.80
N ASP A 202 30.37 -39.47 -2.76
CA ASP A 202 31.03 -40.01 -1.55
C ASP A 202 31.44 -38.90 -0.55
N ARG A 203 31.24 -37.63 -0.88
CA ARG A 203 31.60 -36.50 0.00
C ARG A 203 30.59 -36.32 1.13
N THR A 204 31.10 -35.82 2.26
CA THR A 204 30.29 -35.30 3.36
C THR A 204 30.06 -33.81 3.17
N TYR A 205 28.79 -33.41 3.26
CA TYR A 205 28.32 -32.04 3.14
C TYR A 205 27.82 -31.56 4.49
N LEU A 206 28.24 -30.36 4.87
CA LEU A 206 27.67 -29.59 5.95
C LEU A 206 26.45 -28.83 5.43
N ARG A 207 25.27 -29.16 5.95
CA ARG A 207 24.05 -28.36 5.85
C ARG A 207 24.15 -27.18 6.81
N THR A 208 24.35 -25.97 6.29
CA THR A 208 24.57 -24.81 7.16
C THR A 208 23.27 -24.33 7.82
N GLY A 209 22.11 -24.64 7.21
CA GLY A 209 20.82 -24.06 7.56
C GLY A 209 20.66 -22.59 7.16
N ASP A 210 21.68 -21.98 6.56
CA ASP A 210 21.63 -20.63 6.02
C ASP A 210 21.23 -20.67 4.54
N LEU A 211 20.53 -19.64 4.11
CA LEU A 211 20.04 -19.49 2.74
C LEU A 211 20.87 -18.47 1.98
N GLY A 212 21.07 -18.76 0.71
CA GLY A 212 21.80 -17.88 -0.19
C GLY A 212 21.70 -18.34 -1.62
N PHE A 213 22.32 -17.57 -2.50
CA PHE A 213 22.47 -17.90 -3.91
C PHE A 213 23.91 -17.63 -4.36
N ILE A 214 24.33 -18.33 -5.40
CA ILE A 214 25.58 -18.07 -6.11
C ILE A 214 25.24 -17.47 -7.46
N ASP A 215 25.87 -16.37 -7.83
CA ASP A 215 25.67 -15.76 -9.14
C ASP A 215 26.46 -16.46 -10.25
N GLU A 216 26.29 -15.99 -11.49
CA GLU A 216 26.99 -16.52 -12.67
C GLU A 216 28.52 -16.41 -12.59
N LYS A 217 29.05 -15.51 -11.76
CA LYS A 217 30.49 -15.30 -11.55
C LYS A 217 31.04 -16.14 -10.40
N GLY A 218 30.19 -16.88 -9.68
CA GLY A 218 30.58 -17.71 -8.55
C GLY A 218 30.61 -16.97 -7.21
N GLU A 219 30.08 -15.75 -7.13
CA GLU A 219 30.01 -14.94 -5.91
C GLU A 219 28.84 -15.42 -5.03
N LEU A 220 29.10 -15.71 -3.75
CA LEU A 220 28.11 -16.14 -2.78
C LEU A 220 27.41 -14.94 -2.12
N TYR A 221 26.09 -14.96 -2.08
CA TYR A 221 25.28 -13.98 -1.37
C TYR A 221 24.40 -14.67 -0.32
N ILE A 222 24.42 -14.15 0.91
CA ILE A 222 23.64 -14.68 2.02
C ILE A 222 22.31 -13.93 2.10
N THR A 223 21.18 -14.65 2.01
CA THR A 223 19.84 -14.04 2.05
C THR A 223 19.21 -14.14 3.43
N GLY A 224 19.48 -15.20 4.18
CA GLY A 224 18.93 -15.38 5.52
C GLY A 224 19.17 -16.77 6.10
N ARG A 225 18.27 -17.22 6.98
CA ARG A 225 18.38 -18.54 7.63
C ARG A 225 17.05 -19.29 7.53
N ILE A 226 17.09 -20.57 7.17
CA ILE A 226 15.89 -21.35 6.83
C ILE A 226 14.86 -21.38 7.97
N LYS A 227 15.32 -21.45 9.22
CA LYS A 227 14.46 -21.50 10.41
C LYS A 227 13.95 -20.13 10.86
N ASP A 228 14.51 -19.06 10.32
CA ASP A 228 14.17 -17.70 10.71
C ASP A 228 13.31 -17.00 9.66
N ILE A 229 13.11 -17.56 8.45
CA ILE A 229 12.17 -16.97 7.47
C ILE A 229 10.78 -16.84 8.10
N ILE A 230 10.20 -15.67 7.92
CA ILE A 230 8.81 -15.37 8.24
C ILE A 230 7.99 -15.59 6.98
N ILE A 231 6.97 -16.44 7.03
CA ILE A 231 6.11 -16.73 5.88
C ILE A 231 4.72 -16.20 6.20
N ILE A 232 4.30 -15.14 5.51
CA ILE A 232 2.99 -14.50 5.69
C ILE A 232 2.34 -14.38 4.33
N ASN A 233 1.10 -14.84 4.20
CA ASN A 233 0.34 -14.88 2.94
C ASN A 233 1.09 -15.55 1.77
N GLY A 234 1.91 -16.56 2.05
CA GLY A 234 2.68 -17.29 1.03
C GLY A 234 3.94 -16.58 0.52
N VAL A 235 4.29 -15.41 1.07
CA VAL A 235 5.51 -14.67 0.72
C VAL A 235 6.58 -14.87 1.81
N ASN A 236 7.82 -15.12 1.38
CA ASN A 236 8.97 -15.26 2.28
C ASN A 236 9.54 -13.88 2.63
N TYR A 237 9.48 -13.53 3.91
CA TYR A 237 10.09 -12.34 4.48
C TYR A 237 11.32 -12.71 5.33
N TYR A 238 12.42 -12.01 5.09
CA TYR A 238 13.63 -12.17 5.89
C TYR A 238 13.55 -11.22 7.11
N PRO A 239 13.63 -11.73 8.35
CA PRO A 239 13.46 -10.91 9.54
C PRO A 239 14.37 -9.69 9.60
N GLN A 240 15.59 -9.78 9.06
CA GLN A 240 16.57 -8.70 9.10
C GLN A 240 16.09 -7.46 8.32
N ASP A 241 15.26 -7.65 7.30
CA ASP A 241 14.71 -6.56 6.50
C ASP A 241 13.66 -5.79 7.30
N ILE A 242 12.75 -6.54 7.94
CA ILE A 242 11.73 -6.00 8.83
C ILE A 242 12.41 -5.29 10.00
N GLU A 243 13.43 -5.91 10.61
CA GLU A 243 14.19 -5.33 11.71
C GLU A 243 14.89 -4.02 11.33
N GLY A 244 15.50 -3.99 10.14
CA GLY A 244 16.13 -2.78 9.59
C GLY A 244 15.13 -1.65 9.36
N CYS A 245 13.95 -1.96 8.81
CA CYS A 245 12.85 -1.02 8.62
C CYS A 245 12.34 -0.46 9.96
N VAL A 246 12.03 -1.34 10.92
CA VAL A 246 11.58 -0.96 12.27
C VAL A 246 12.62 -0.08 12.97
N GLN A 247 13.91 -0.40 12.81
CA GLN A 247 14.99 0.39 13.38
C GLN A 247 15.03 1.83 12.83
N GLN A 248 14.66 2.04 11.57
CA GLN A 248 14.64 3.34 10.92
C GLN A 248 13.35 4.12 11.18
N ALA A 249 12.29 3.44 11.63
CA ALA A 249 10.98 4.03 11.84
C ALA A 249 10.97 5.14 12.89
N HIS A 250 11.85 5.08 13.92
CA HIS A 250 11.87 6.08 14.97
C HIS A 250 13.26 6.19 15.67
N PRO A 251 13.80 7.40 15.94
CA PRO A 251 15.14 7.60 16.49
C PRO A 251 15.37 7.02 17.89
N ASP A 252 14.29 6.81 18.66
CA ASP A 252 14.35 6.19 19.98
C ASP A 252 14.35 4.66 19.98
N ILE A 253 14.33 4.03 18.80
CA ILE A 253 14.59 2.59 18.65
C ILE A 253 16.10 2.37 18.53
N ARG A 254 16.64 1.45 19.33
CA ARG A 254 18.07 1.22 19.39
C ARG A 254 18.55 0.46 18.15
N SER A 255 19.54 1.04 17.48
CA SER A 255 20.26 0.41 16.36
C SER A 255 20.74 -1.02 16.67
N GLY A 256 20.53 -1.94 15.73
CA GLY A 256 20.89 -3.36 15.81
C GLY A 256 20.21 -4.12 16.94
N SER A 257 19.05 -3.67 17.42
CA SER A 257 18.37 -4.21 18.61
C SER A 257 16.86 -4.34 18.41
N VAL A 258 16.45 -4.89 17.26
CA VAL A 258 15.08 -5.27 16.93
C VAL A 258 15.05 -6.75 16.56
N ALA A 259 14.06 -7.51 17.02
CA ALA A 259 13.83 -8.89 16.57
C ALA A 259 12.43 -9.01 15.95
N ALA A 260 12.36 -9.47 14.71
CA ALA A 260 11.12 -9.83 14.03
C ALA A 260 10.95 -11.36 14.02
N PHE A 261 9.75 -11.84 14.32
CA PHE A 261 9.42 -13.26 14.24
C PHE A 261 7.91 -13.45 14.07
N SER A 262 7.53 -14.58 13.47
CA SER A 262 6.14 -14.94 13.28
C SER A 262 5.60 -15.82 14.40
N VAL A 263 4.30 -15.73 14.67
CA VAL A 263 3.56 -16.61 15.59
C VAL A 263 2.24 -17.04 14.95
N SER A 264 1.68 -18.18 15.34
CA SER A 264 0.41 -18.65 14.79
C SER A 264 -0.76 -17.72 15.17
N GLY A 265 -1.47 -17.23 14.17
CA GLY A 265 -2.68 -16.40 14.23
C GLY A 265 -3.96 -17.19 13.93
N GLN A 266 -5.09 -16.48 13.75
CA GLN A 266 -6.40 -17.10 13.47
C GLN A 266 -6.56 -17.53 11.99
N ILE A 267 -5.92 -16.83 11.05
CA ILE A 267 -6.04 -17.06 9.60
C ILE A 267 -4.67 -17.40 8.95
N GLY A 268 -3.57 -17.39 9.72
CA GLY A 268 -2.22 -17.63 9.20
C GLY A 268 -1.13 -17.43 10.26
N GLU A 269 0.06 -16.99 9.86
CA GLU A 269 1.07 -16.48 10.80
C GLU A 269 0.96 -14.95 10.92
N ASP A 270 1.06 -14.42 12.15
CA ASP A 270 1.10 -12.99 12.41
C ASP A 270 2.52 -12.55 12.80
N LEU A 271 2.87 -11.29 12.51
CA LEU A 271 4.17 -10.72 12.83
C LEU A 271 4.22 -10.13 14.25
N VAL A 272 5.28 -10.46 14.99
CA VAL A 272 5.61 -9.89 16.30
C VAL A 272 6.98 -9.22 16.25
N ILE A 273 7.08 -8.04 16.88
CA ILE A 273 8.30 -7.24 16.94
C ILE A 273 8.74 -7.07 18.39
N PHE A 274 10.00 -7.37 18.69
CA PHE A 274 10.66 -6.92 19.91
C PHE A 274 11.60 -5.76 19.56
N ALA A 275 11.44 -4.61 20.19
CA ALA A 275 12.24 -3.42 19.92
C ALA A 275 12.87 -2.89 21.22
N GLU A 276 14.21 -2.85 21.28
CA GLU A 276 14.91 -2.23 22.41
C GLU A 276 14.96 -0.71 22.25
N LEU A 277 14.61 0.04 23.30
CA LEU A 277 14.63 1.50 23.28
C LEU A 277 15.99 2.09 23.67
N THR A 278 16.30 3.27 23.12
CA THR A 278 17.40 4.09 23.60
C THR A 278 17.14 4.59 25.02
N LYS A 279 18.16 5.11 25.72
CA LYS A 279 17.94 5.73 27.05
C LYS A 279 16.95 6.89 27.00
N ALA A 280 16.95 7.67 25.91
CA ALA A 280 15.98 8.74 25.68
C ALA A 280 14.58 8.14 25.47
N GLY A 281 14.47 7.10 24.64
CA GLY A 281 13.23 6.35 24.43
C GLY A 281 12.62 5.81 25.72
N VAL A 282 13.41 5.21 26.61
CA VAL A 282 12.92 4.72 27.93
C VAL A 282 12.38 5.86 28.81
N ILE A 283 12.99 7.05 28.74
CA ILE A 283 12.52 8.23 29.49
C ILE A 283 11.23 8.75 28.85
N ASN A 284 11.21 8.89 27.53
CA ASN A 284 10.08 9.41 26.77
C ASN A 284 8.86 8.48 26.86
N LEU A 285 9.06 7.16 27.01
CA LEU A 285 7.99 6.17 27.21
C LEU A 285 7.13 6.44 28.45
N ARG A 286 7.64 7.23 29.41
CA ARG A 286 6.86 7.67 30.59
C ARG A 286 5.90 8.82 30.29
N ARG A 287 6.04 9.48 29.13
CA ARG A 287 5.16 10.53 28.67
C ARG A 287 3.89 9.89 28.11
N SER A 288 2.74 10.43 28.49
CA SER A 288 1.44 9.99 27.96
C SER A 288 1.43 10.10 26.43
N GLY A 289 0.97 9.05 25.74
CA GLY A 289 0.86 9.02 24.28
C GLY A 289 2.13 8.59 23.53
N TYR A 290 3.26 8.44 24.22
CA TYR A 290 4.54 8.17 23.54
C TYR A 290 4.72 6.71 23.10
N LEU A 291 4.11 5.77 23.84
CA LEU A 291 4.08 4.36 23.43
C LEU A 291 3.35 4.20 22.10
N GLU A 292 2.26 4.96 21.95
CA GLU A 292 1.42 4.98 20.77
C GLU A 292 2.13 5.60 19.57
N GLU A 293 2.82 6.74 19.76
CA GLU A 293 3.67 7.37 18.76
C GLU A 293 4.73 6.38 18.23
N LEU A 294 5.41 5.66 19.13
CA LEU A 294 6.40 4.64 18.76
C LEU A 294 5.77 3.47 17.99
N ALA A 295 4.61 2.98 18.45
CA ALA A 295 3.92 1.87 17.81
C ALA A 295 3.36 2.24 16.43
N GLU A 296 2.85 3.46 16.28
CA GLU A 296 2.33 4.00 15.02
C GLU A 296 3.44 4.14 13.99
N ALA A 297 4.58 4.74 14.37
CA ALA A 297 5.74 4.85 13.49
C ALA A 297 6.22 3.48 12.98
N ILE A 298 6.29 2.49 13.88
CA ILE A 298 6.66 1.11 13.52
C ILE A 298 5.61 0.47 12.60
N SER A 299 4.32 0.65 12.90
CA SER A 299 3.22 0.03 12.14
C SER A 299 3.10 0.60 10.73
N LEU A 300 3.24 1.92 10.57
CA LEU A 300 3.29 2.60 9.27
C LEU A 300 4.48 2.10 8.45
N ALA A 301 5.68 2.10 9.04
CA ALA A 301 6.89 1.67 8.35
C ALA A 301 6.78 0.21 7.87
N VAL A 302 6.31 -0.71 8.73
CA VAL A 302 6.14 -2.12 8.35
C VAL A 302 5.02 -2.31 7.32
N GLY A 303 3.90 -1.58 7.46
CA GLY A 303 2.78 -1.64 6.52
C GLY A 303 3.14 -1.13 5.13
N GLU A 304 3.82 0.02 5.02
CA GLU A 304 4.25 0.61 3.74
C GLU A 304 5.31 -0.23 3.01
N ASN A 305 6.22 -0.86 3.75
CA ASN A 305 7.36 -1.57 3.14
C ASN A 305 7.11 -3.06 2.90
N PHE A 306 6.23 -3.70 3.67
CA PHE A 306 6.02 -5.14 3.61
C PHE A 306 4.56 -5.58 3.49
N GLU A 307 3.59 -4.66 3.61
CA GLU A 307 2.15 -4.98 3.58
C GLU A 307 1.75 -6.03 4.65
N ILE A 308 2.48 -6.08 5.77
CA ILE A 308 2.24 -7.05 6.86
C ILE A 308 1.54 -6.36 8.04
N GLN A 309 0.50 -7.00 8.56
CA GLN A 309 -0.13 -6.62 9.82
C GLN A 309 0.70 -7.07 11.04
N LEU A 310 0.92 -6.14 11.98
CA LEU A 310 1.55 -6.43 13.26
C LEU A 310 0.54 -6.94 14.28
N ARG A 311 0.86 -8.08 14.94
CA ARG A 311 0.09 -8.60 16.07
C ARG A 311 0.43 -7.90 17.37
N GLN A 312 1.73 -7.76 17.66
CA GLN A 312 2.20 -7.12 18.88
C GLN A 312 3.61 -6.58 18.71
N ILE A 313 3.85 -5.42 19.31
CA ILE A 313 5.17 -4.81 19.48
C ILE A 313 5.49 -4.86 20.98
N VAL A 314 6.67 -5.38 21.32
CA VAL A 314 7.17 -5.49 22.68
C VAL A 314 8.38 -4.57 22.81
N PHE A 315 8.24 -3.53 23.61
CA PHE A 315 9.29 -2.57 23.87
C PHE A 315 10.13 -3.01 25.06
N LEU A 316 11.42 -3.16 24.82
CA LEU A 316 12.40 -3.62 25.81
C LEU A 316 13.30 -2.46 26.26
N GLY A 317 13.72 -2.53 27.51
CA GLY A 317 14.72 -1.65 28.08
C GLY A 317 16.13 -2.03 27.65
N HIS A 318 17.06 -1.14 27.97
CA HIS A 318 18.46 -1.25 27.55
C HIS A 318 19.08 -2.62 27.93
N MET A 319 19.65 -3.31 26.93
CA MET A 319 20.28 -4.65 27.02
C MET A 319 19.35 -5.80 27.44
N GLN A 320 18.04 -5.71 27.15
CA GLN A 320 17.10 -6.78 27.46
C GLN A 320 16.80 -7.69 26.27
N LEU A 321 17.10 -7.29 25.03
CA LEU A 321 16.88 -8.16 23.87
C LEU A 321 17.85 -9.37 23.92
N PRO A 322 17.37 -10.62 23.85
CA PRO A 322 18.23 -11.80 23.83
C PRO A 322 19.25 -11.79 22.69
N LYS A 323 20.53 -11.69 23.03
CA LYS A 323 21.66 -11.75 22.09
C LYS A 323 22.68 -12.81 22.53
N THR A 324 23.41 -13.35 21.58
CA THR A 324 24.60 -14.20 21.84
C THR A 324 25.75 -13.36 22.38
N SER A 325 26.80 -14.00 22.92
CA SER A 325 28.03 -13.30 23.35
C SER A 325 28.71 -12.54 22.20
N SER A 326 28.44 -12.91 20.95
CA SER A 326 28.90 -12.23 19.75
C SER A 326 27.91 -11.21 19.20
N GLY A 327 26.89 -10.80 19.97
CA GLY A 327 25.92 -9.76 19.59
C GLY A 327 24.76 -10.22 18.71
N LYS A 328 24.73 -11.48 18.25
CA LYS A 328 23.65 -11.97 17.36
C LYS A 328 22.31 -12.09 18.04
N ILE A 329 21.25 -11.60 17.40
CA ILE A 329 19.87 -11.66 17.89
C ILE A 329 19.37 -13.12 17.95
N ARG A 330 18.83 -13.53 19.09
CA ARG A 330 18.30 -14.89 19.31
C ARG A 330 16.78 -14.94 19.07
N ARG A 331 16.33 -14.77 17.81
CA ARG A 331 14.90 -14.70 17.43
C ARG A 331 14.04 -15.85 17.97
N GLN A 332 14.54 -17.08 17.88
CA GLN A 332 13.85 -18.26 18.42
C GLN A 332 13.65 -18.18 19.94
N GLN A 333 14.61 -17.61 20.67
CA GLN A 333 14.43 -17.36 22.11
C GLN A 333 13.40 -16.26 22.33
N CYS A 334 13.42 -15.16 21.57
CA CYS A 334 12.39 -14.12 21.67
C CYS A 334 10.98 -14.69 21.43
N LYS A 335 10.82 -15.54 20.40
CA LYS A 335 9.57 -16.27 20.12
C LYS A 335 9.15 -17.17 21.27
N GLN A 336 10.08 -17.90 21.88
CA GLN A 336 9.79 -18.73 23.06
C GLN A 336 9.37 -17.90 24.28
N GLU A 337 10.10 -16.82 24.57
CA GLU A 337 9.78 -15.88 25.66
C GLU A 337 8.40 -15.24 25.48
N PHE A 338 8.07 -14.87 24.23
CA PHE A 338 6.77 -14.36 23.85
C PHE A 338 5.65 -15.39 24.10
N LEU A 339 5.81 -16.62 23.59
CA LEU A 339 4.83 -17.70 23.76
C LEU A 339 4.65 -18.14 25.22
N GLN A 340 5.66 -17.94 26.05
CA GLN A 340 5.61 -18.21 27.50
C GLN A 340 5.02 -17.03 28.31
N GLY A 341 4.63 -15.93 27.66
CA GLY A 341 3.93 -14.80 28.26
C GLY A 341 4.79 -13.87 29.12
N SER A 342 6.09 -14.10 29.27
CA SER A 342 6.95 -13.39 30.23
C SER A 342 8.20 -12.70 29.64
N PRO A 343 8.12 -11.88 28.57
CA PRO A 343 9.16 -10.90 28.32
C PRO A 343 9.07 -9.78 29.36
N ASP A 344 10.20 -9.45 29.99
CA ASP A 344 10.38 -8.37 30.98
C ASP A 344 10.31 -7.00 30.27
N ALA A 345 9.16 -6.71 29.67
CA ALA A 345 8.93 -5.62 28.74
C ALA A 345 8.65 -4.31 29.47
N LEU A 346 9.20 -3.21 28.96
CA LEU A 346 8.84 -1.87 29.41
C LEU A 346 7.42 -1.51 29.02
N ALA A 347 7.01 -1.93 27.82
CA ALA A 347 5.65 -1.78 27.33
C ALA A 347 5.37 -2.81 26.23
N LYS A 348 4.08 -3.04 25.97
CA LYS A 348 3.59 -3.84 24.85
C LYS A 348 2.50 -3.06 24.14
N TRP A 349 2.42 -3.19 22.83
CA TRP A 349 1.35 -2.63 22.01
C TRP A 349 0.77 -3.72 21.09
N PRO A 350 -0.54 -4.01 21.11
CA PRO A 350 -1.49 -3.53 22.11
C PRO A 350 -1.12 -4.04 23.53
N GLN A 351 -1.51 -3.28 24.55
CA GLN A 351 -1.10 -3.53 25.94
C GLN A 351 -2.02 -4.58 26.59
N ASP A 352 -1.48 -5.77 26.91
CA ASP A 352 -2.16 -6.77 27.74
C ASP A 352 -2.29 -6.22 29.17
N LYS A 353 -3.48 -5.79 29.60
CA LYS A 353 -3.73 -5.53 31.04
C LYS A 353 -4.47 -6.67 31.71
N SER A 354 -3.84 -7.83 31.74
CA SER A 354 -4.11 -8.84 32.76
C SER A 354 -2.93 -8.85 33.75
N ALA A 355 -3.25 -8.59 35.03
CA ALA A 355 -2.40 -8.61 36.22
C ALA A 355 -1.54 -7.37 36.58
N ASN A 356 -2.06 -6.65 37.59
CA ASN A 356 -1.36 -6.01 38.72
C ASN A 356 -0.48 -4.76 38.49
N GLN A 357 -1.14 -3.60 38.46
CA GLN A 357 -0.79 -2.44 39.31
C GLN A 357 -2.00 -1.49 39.41
N SER A 358 -2.31 -1.01 40.62
CA SER A 358 -3.53 -0.28 40.99
C SER A 358 -3.74 1.00 40.16
N PRO A 359 -4.65 1.01 39.16
CA PRO A 359 -4.90 2.15 38.28
C PRO A 359 -6.02 3.05 38.84
N GLY A 360 -5.99 3.33 40.14
CA GLY A 360 -7.13 3.90 40.86
C GLY A 360 -7.33 5.41 40.69
N GLU A 361 -6.26 6.21 40.77
CA GLU A 361 -6.42 7.67 40.95
C GLU A 361 -6.26 8.48 39.65
N ILE A 362 -5.30 8.12 38.78
CA ILE A 362 -5.07 8.84 37.51
C ILE A 362 -6.14 8.48 36.46
N SER A 363 -6.63 7.23 36.48
CA SER A 363 -7.71 6.77 35.58
C SER A 363 -9.06 7.35 35.97
N MET A 364 -9.35 7.53 37.26
CA MET A 364 -10.57 8.22 37.69
C MET A 364 -10.52 9.71 37.35
N LEU A 365 -9.37 10.38 37.49
CA LEU A 365 -9.25 11.80 37.12
C LEU A 365 -9.48 12.07 35.62
N ASN A 366 -9.07 11.16 34.73
CA ASN A 366 -9.33 11.26 33.29
C ASN A 366 -10.76 10.88 32.92
N ILE A 367 -11.35 9.89 33.58
CA ILE A 367 -12.77 9.54 33.40
C ILE A 367 -13.64 10.69 33.93
N GLU A 368 -13.36 11.25 35.10
CA GLU A 368 -14.07 12.39 35.69
C GLU A 368 -13.97 13.61 34.78
N LYS A 369 -12.77 13.98 34.30
CA LYS A 369 -12.61 15.10 33.35
C LYS A 369 -13.30 14.86 32.01
N THR A 370 -13.25 13.63 31.50
CA THR A 370 -13.94 13.25 30.26
C THR A 370 -15.45 13.31 30.46
N PHE A 371 -15.95 12.79 31.58
CA PHE A 371 -17.36 12.79 31.92
C PHE A 371 -17.86 14.20 32.19
N GLU A 372 -17.11 15.05 32.90
CA GLU A 372 -17.38 16.48 33.10
C GLU A 372 -17.42 17.21 31.75
N ARG A 373 -16.46 16.97 30.87
CA ARG A 373 -16.40 17.60 29.53
C ARG A 373 -17.57 17.17 28.66
N ILE A 374 -17.84 15.87 28.53
CA ILE A 374 -18.99 15.34 27.79
C ILE A 374 -20.32 15.84 28.39
N THR A 375 -20.43 15.87 29.72
CA THR A 375 -21.63 16.40 30.41
C THR A 375 -21.81 17.90 30.16
N SER A 376 -20.72 18.66 30.08
CA SER A 376 -20.76 20.10 29.75
C SER A 376 -21.15 20.39 28.30
N MET A 377 -20.95 19.43 27.38
CA MET A 377 -21.36 19.54 25.97
C MET A 377 -22.86 19.29 25.77
N GLY A 378 -23.50 18.58 26.70
CA GLY A 378 -24.95 18.46 26.77
C GLY A 378 -25.46 17.04 27.02
N PRO A 379 -26.77 16.88 27.29
CA PRO A 379 -27.36 15.58 27.62
C PRO A 379 -27.32 14.59 26.46
N MET A 380 -27.31 15.07 25.21
CA MET A 380 -27.23 14.20 24.03
C MET A 380 -25.82 13.60 23.87
N HIS A 381 -24.77 14.43 24.01
CA HIS A 381 -23.37 13.99 24.01
C HIS A 381 -23.11 12.93 25.08
N LEU A 382 -23.66 13.11 26.28
CA LEU A 382 -23.56 12.12 27.34
C LEU A 382 -24.28 10.81 27.00
N LYS A 383 -25.44 10.87 26.34
CA LYS A 383 -26.20 9.69 25.92
C LYS A 383 -25.48 8.91 24.80
N VAL A 384 -24.90 9.62 23.83
CA VAL A 384 -24.11 9.05 22.74
C VAL A 384 -22.83 8.40 23.28
N PHE A 385 -22.08 9.13 24.11
CA PHE A 385 -20.87 8.65 24.75
C PHE A 385 -21.14 7.37 25.55
N THR A 386 -22.16 7.36 26.42
CA THR A 386 -22.47 6.19 27.25
C THR A 386 -22.88 4.97 26.44
N SER A 387 -23.58 5.15 25.33
CA SER A 387 -24.02 4.04 24.45
C SER A 387 -22.85 3.49 23.62
N LEU A 388 -22.02 4.36 23.03
CA LEU A 388 -20.80 3.95 22.34
C LEU A 388 -19.84 3.18 23.25
N ILE A 389 -19.65 3.67 24.47
CA ILE A 389 -18.85 2.99 25.48
C ILE A 389 -19.41 1.60 25.80
N GLN A 390 -20.74 1.45 25.93
CA GLN A 390 -21.35 0.15 26.19
C GLN A 390 -21.11 -0.83 25.04
N ILE A 391 -21.21 -0.37 23.80
CA ILE A 391 -20.95 -1.18 22.60
C ILE A 391 -19.49 -1.61 22.57
N LEU A 392 -18.57 -0.66 22.76
CA LEU A 392 -17.12 -0.90 22.73
C LEU A 392 -16.67 -1.84 23.86
N THR A 393 -17.23 -1.69 25.05
CA THR A 393 -16.92 -2.56 26.20
C THR A 393 -17.52 -3.95 26.10
N LYS A 394 -18.78 -4.09 25.65
CA LYS A 394 -19.47 -5.39 25.60
C LYS A 394 -19.12 -6.22 24.36
N LYS A 395 -18.91 -5.59 23.21
CA LYS A 395 -18.77 -6.29 21.93
C LYS A 395 -17.32 -6.42 21.46
N TYR A 396 -16.48 -5.44 21.80
CA TYR A 396 -15.08 -5.36 21.33
C TYR A 396 -14.07 -5.44 22.48
N GLU A 397 -14.53 -5.74 23.70
CA GLU A 397 -13.72 -5.90 24.91
C GLU A 397 -12.80 -4.68 25.22
N VAL A 398 -13.15 -3.49 24.70
CA VAL A 398 -12.40 -2.25 24.95
C VAL A 398 -12.69 -1.79 26.37
N ARG A 399 -11.68 -1.64 27.24
CA ARG A 399 -11.93 -1.25 28.64
C ARG A 399 -12.12 0.26 28.80
N MET A 400 -13.01 0.64 29.70
CA MET A 400 -13.29 2.04 30.07
C MET A 400 -12.09 2.86 30.53
N VAL A 401 -11.10 2.21 31.14
CA VAL A 401 -9.86 2.84 31.63
C VAL A 401 -8.85 3.14 30.52
N ASP A 402 -9.12 2.69 29.29
CA ASP A 402 -8.29 2.86 28.10
C ASP A 402 -8.80 4.01 27.21
N PHE A 403 -9.96 4.59 27.53
CA PHE A 403 -10.64 5.54 26.67
C PHE A 403 -10.08 6.96 26.81
N ASP A 404 -9.28 7.37 25.83
CA ASP A 404 -8.90 8.76 25.59
C ASP A 404 -9.76 9.31 24.44
N VAL A 405 -10.61 10.28 24.77
CA VAL A 405 -11.53 10.89 23.80
C VAL A 405 -10.80 11.77 22.78
N GLU A 406 -9.56 12.18 23.02
CA GLU A 406 -8.77 12.95 22.05
C GLU A 406 -8.05 12.07 21.02
N LYS A 407 -8.13 10.74 21.15
CA LYS A 407 -7.58 9.78 20.18
C LYS A 407 -8.64 9.31 19.19
N SER A 408 -8.19 8.89 18.01
CA SER A 408 -9.07 8.30 16.99
C SER A 408 -9.69 6.99 17.45
N ILE A 409 -10.89 6.66 16.97
CA ILE A 409 -11.52 5.36 17.28
C ILE A 409 -10.71 4.18 16.70
N PHE A 410 -9.98 4.39 15.58
CA PHE A 410 -9.12 3.39 14.95
C PHE A 410 -7.96 2.94 15.85
N PHE A 411 -7.52 3.81 16.77
CA PHE A 411 -6.50 3.50 17.76
C PHE A 411 -6.87 2.30 18.65
N TYR A 412 -8.17 2.05 18.84
CA TYR A 412 -8.69 0.94 19.64
C TYR A 412 -8.94 -0.34 18.82
N GLY A 413 -8.37 -0.43 17.61
CA GLY A 413 -8.56 -1.60 16.72
C GLY A 413 -9.94 -1.67 16.08
N ILE A 414 -10.66 -0.54 16.06
CA ILE A 414 -11.99 -0.41 15.45
C ILE A 414 -11.81 0.11 14.02
N ASP A 415 -11.73 -0.79 13.05
CA ASP A 415 -11.67 -0.49 11.61
C ASP A 415 -13.02 -0.03 11.04
N SER A 416 -13.01 0.37 9.76
CA SER A 416 -14.21 0.88 9.06
C SER A 416 -15.37 -0.12 9.03
N LEU A 417 -15.09 -1.42 9.00
CA LEU A 417 -16.13 -2.47 9.04
C LEU A 417 -16.75 -2.58 10.43
N LYS A 418 -15.94 -2.48 11.49
CA LYS A 418 -16.42 -2.47 12.88
C LYS A 418 -17.23 -1.21 13.20
N ILE A 419 -16.90 -0.07 12.59
CA ILE A 419 -17.68 1.17 12.73
C ILE A 419 -19.12 1.00 12.21
N ILE A 420 -19.32 0.30 11.09
CA ILE A 420 -20.67 0.01 10.55
C ILE A 420 -21.50 -0.81 11.53
N GLU A 421 -20.87 -1.77 12.22
CA GLU A 421 -21.54 -2.56 13.24
C GLU A 421 -21.84 -1.75 14.51
N ILE A 422 -20.92 -0.87 14.92
CA ILE A 422 -21.12 0.06 16.05
C ILE A 422 -22.27 1.01 15.75
N HIS A 423 -22.28 1.62 14.55
CA HIS A 423 -23.32 2.52 14.08
C HIS A 423 -24.70 1.88 14.16
N SER A 424 -24.87 0.69 13.59
CA SER A 424 -26.14 -0.04 13.62
C SER A 424 -26.60 -0.40 15.05
N THR A 425 -25.66 -0.70 15.94
CA THR A 425 -25.99 -1.02 17.34
C THR A 425 -26.38 0.26 18.09
N LEU A 426 -25.69 1.36 17.82
CA LEU A 426 -25.93 2.66 18.44
C LEU A 426 -27.28 3.26 18.06
N GLU A 427 -27.67 3.17 16.79
CA GLU A 427 -29.02 3.58 16.34
C GLU A 427 -30.12 2.79 17.04
N GLY A 428 -29.93 1.47 17.18
CA GLY A 428 -30.85 0.59 17.90
C GLY A 428 -31.00 0.94 19.38
N GLU A 429 -29.88 1.25 20.06
CA GLU A 429 -29.89 1.65 21.47
C GLU A 429 -30.46 3.06 21.70
N LEU A 430 -30.14 4.00 20.82
CA LEU A 430 -30.58 5.39 20.96
C LEU A 430 -32.00 5.64 20.44
N GLY A 431 -32.52 4.73 19.61
CA GLY A 431 -33.85 4.82 18.99
C GLY A 431 -33.97 5.97 18.00
N CYS A 432 -32.85 6.44 17.45
CA CYS A 432 -32.79 7.51 16.48
C CYS A 432 -31.85 7.13 15.33
N LYS A 433 -32.11 7.69 14.16
CA LYS A 433 -31.25 7.51 13.00
C LYS A 433 -30.07 8.48 13.06
N ILE A 434 -28.87 7.97 12.79
CA ILE A 434 -27.60 8.69 12.86
C ILE A 434 -26.95 8.60 11.47
N PRO A 435 -26.56 9.71 10.83
CA PRO A 435 -25.82 9.68 9.58
C PRO A 435 -24.48 8.96 9.77
N THR A 436 -24.13 8.08 8.83
CA THR A 436 -22.92 7.25 8.89
C THR A 436 -21.65 8.11 8.91
N GLU A 437 -21.69 9.28 8.25
CA GLU A 437 -20.60 10.25 8.12
C GLU A 437 -20.16 10.83 9.47
N ALA A 438 -21.07 10.90 10.45
CA ALA A 438 -20.77 11.40 11.79
C ALA A 438 -19.72 10.55 12.53
N PHE A 439 -19.49 9.31 12.08
CA PHE A 439 -18.48 8.41 12.64
C PHE A 439 -17.07 8.61 12.04
N PHE A 440 -16.98 9.26 10.89
CA PHE A 440 -15.74 9.35 10.10
C PHE A 440 -15.23 10.78 9.93
N TYR A 441 -16.04 11.79 10.27
CA TYR A 441 -15.70 13.18 10.07
C TYR A 441 -14.58 13.67 11.01
N ALA A 442 -14.67 13.31 12.28
CA ALA A 442 -13.69 13.70 13.28
C ALA A 442 -12.58 12.65 13.45
N ASN A 443 -11.33 13.11 13.46
CA ASN A 443 -10.16 12.27 13.71
C ASN A 443 -10.01 11.86 15.19
N THR A 444 -10.90 12.31 16.07
CA THR A 444 -10.90 11.99 17.50
C THR A 444 -12.26 11.48 17.94
N PHE A 445 -12.29 10.62 18.96
CA PHE A 445 -13.52 10.05 19.49
C PHE A 445 -14.43 11.12 20.10
N LEU A 446 -13.87 12.18 20.69
CA LEU A 446 -14.61 13.34 21.20
C LEU A 446 -15.32 14.09 20.07
N GLY A 447 -14.60 14.34 18.97
CA GLY A 447 -15.21 14.97 17.80
C GLY A 447 -16.28 14.09 17.19
N MET A 448 -16.07 12.77 17.16
CA MET A 448 -17.05 11.81 16.69
C MET A 448 -18.32 11.82 17.55
N ILE A 449 -18.19 11.88 18.87
CA ILE A 449 -19.34 12.04 19.79
C ILE A 449 -20.06 13.37 19.55
N ASP A 450 -19.30 14.46 19.36
CA ASP A 450 -19.88 15.77 19.07
C ASP A 450 -20.69 15.75 17.78
N ASP A 451 -20.14 15.18 16.72
CA ASP A 451 -20.80 15.08 15.43
C ASP A 451 -22.04 14.17 15.50
N ILE A 452 -21.96 13.00 16.15
CA ILE A 452 -23.13 12.13 16.34
C ILE A 452 -24.21 12.84 17.18
N ALA A 453 -23.84 13.51 18.27
CA ALA A 453 -24.79 14.19 19.15
C ALA A 453 -25.47 15.38 18.45
N LEU A 454 -24.71 16.16 17.68
CA LEU A 454 -25.25 17.25 16.85
C LEU A 454 -26.18 16.71 15.77
N ALA A 455 -25.85 15.57 15.14
CA ALA A 455 -26.70 14.94 14.13
C ALA A 455 -28.06 14.54 14.70
N ILE A 456 -28.07 14.06 15.95
CA ILE A 456 -29.30 13.66 16.66
C ILE A 456 -30.09 14.87 17.14
N SER A 457 -29.41 15.91 17.65
CA SER A 457 -30.06 17.10 18.22
C SER A 457 -30.60 18.08 17.18
N ASN A 458 -29.95 18.22 16.01
CA ASN A 458 -30.39 19.13 14.97
C ASN A 458 -29.81 18.72 13.60
N LYS A 459 -30.64 18.09 12.75
CA LYS A 459 -30.25 17.57 11.42
C LYS A 459 -29.60 18.62 10.51
N ASP A 460 -29.93 19.91 10.68
CA ASP A 460 -29.37 20.99 9.87
C ASP A 460 -27.96 21.41 10.32
N SER A 461 -27.56 21.12 11.57
CA SER A 461 -26.24 21.51 12.11
C SER A 461 -25.11 20.65 11.54
N LEU A 462 -25.36 19.36 11.35
CA LEU A 462 -24.41 18.46 10.70
C LEU A 462 -24.28 18.79 9.21
N LYS A 463 -25.39 19.12 8.52
CA LYS A 463 -25.34 19.62 7.13
C LYS A 463 -24.44 20.84 7.00
N VAL A 464 -24.55 21.80 7.93
CA VAL A 464 -23.70 23.01 7.95
C VAL A 464 -22.22 22.68 8.25
N LYS A 465 -21.93 21.74 9.16
CA LYS A 465 -20.55 21.27 9.46
C LYS A 465 -19.95 20.45 8.31
N LEU A 466 -20.72 19.58 7.66
CA LEU A 466 -20.35 18.78 6.49
C LEU A 466 -20.07 19.67 5.26
N THR A 467 -20.78 20.80 5.11
CA THR A 467 -20.43 21.84 4.13
C THR A 467 -19.20 22.68 4.51
N HIS A 468 -18.69 22.54 5.73
CA HIS A 468 -17.57 23.30 6.29
C HIS A 468 -16.38 22.41 6.72
N SER A 469 -16.13 21.30 6.02
CA SER A 469 -14.76 20.73 5.97
C SER A 469 -13.79 21.84 5.55
N GLN A 470 -12.49 21.74 5.91
CA GLN A 470 -11.44 22.71 5.49
C GLN A 470 -11.83 23.34 4.15
N PRO A 471 -11.92 24.69 4.04
CA PRO A 471 -12.75 25.26 2.99
C PRO A 471 -12.24 24.70 1.68
N LEU A 472 -13.02 23.84 1.00
CA LEU A 472 -12.57 23.24 -0.27
C LEU A 472 -12.14 24.36 -1.22
N ASN A 473 -12.81 25.51 -1.09
CA ASN A 473 -12.41 26.79 -1.67
C ASN A 473 -10.97 27.21 -1.36
N VAL A 474 -10.48 27.16 -0.12
CA VAL A 474 -9.07 27.46 0.21
C VAL A 474 -8.13 26.51 -0.51
N GLU A 475 -8.46 25.23 -0.62
CA GLU A 475 -7.61 24.29 -1.37
C GLU A 475 -7.62 24.58 -2.87
N ILE A 476 -8.78 24.91 -3.43
CA ILE A 476 -8.90 25.36 -4.82
C ILE A 476 -8.10 26.67 -5.02
N GLU A 477 -8.23 27.66 -4.13
CA GLU A 477 -7.47 28.92 -4.21
C GLU A 477 -5.96 28.68 -4.14
N ASN A 478 -5.50 27.85 -3.20
CA ASN A 478 -4.07 27.49 -3.07
C ASN A 478 -3.57 26.78 -4.34
N ALA A 479 -4.37 25.89 -4.91
CA ALA A 479 -4.05 25.21 -6.16
C ALA A 479 -3.95 26.19 -7.33
N LEU A 480 -4.88 27.14 -7.44
CA LEU A 480 -4.85 28.19 -8.46
C LEU A 480 -3.64 29.12 -8.30
N GLU A 481 -3.34 29.54 -7.08
CA GLU A 481 -2.15 30.36 -6.78
C GLU A 481 -0.86 29.62 -7.18
N TYR A 482 -0.78 28.33 -6.85
CA TYR A 482 0.32 27.49 -7.29
C TYR A 482 0.37 27.40 -8.82
N LEU A 483 -0.72 27.06 -9.51
CA LEU A 483 -0.73 26.86 -10.96
C LEU A 483 -0.41 28.14 -11.75
N LEU A 484 -0.84 29.29 -11.25
CA LEU A 484 -0.64 30.59 -11.89
C LEU A 484 0.67 31.28 -11.50
N ARG A 485 1.49 30.66 -10.62
CA ARG A 485 2.79 31.19 -10.21
C ARG A 485 3.67 31.52 -11.43
N ASN A 486 4.12 32.77 -11.53
CA ASN A 486 5.02 33.26 -12.58
C ASN A 486 4.49 33.16 -14.02
N ARG A 487 3.17 33.26 -14.25
CA ARG A 487 2.57 33.28 -15.59
C ARG A 487 2.00 34.67 -15.90
N ASP A 488 2.35 35.26 -17.05
CA ASP A 488 1.76 36.52 -17.53
C ASP A 488 0.35 36.26 -18.10
N ASP A 489 -0.59 37.19 -17.87
CA ASP A 489 -2.04 37.12 -18.20
C ASP A 489 -2.39 36.89 -19.69
N LYS A 490 -1.40 36.73 -20.59
CA LYS A 490 -1.63 36.54 -22.03
C LYS A 490 -1.15 35.17 -22.48
N VAL A 491 -2.07 34.21 -22.47
CA VAL A 491 -1.89 32.91 -23.12
C VAL A 491 -1.85 33.10 -24.63
N ASP A 492 -0.68 32.90 -25.25
CA ASP A 492 -0.56 32.86 -26.70
C ASP A 492 -1.07 31.51 -27.24
N LEU A 493 -2.37 31.46 -27.54
CA LEU A 493 -3.05 30.29 -28.10
C LEU A 493 -2.69 30.01 -29.56
N SER A 494 -1.87 30.84 -30.22
CA SER A 494 -1.53 30.71 -31.65
C SER A 494 -0.53 29.58 -31.96
N GLN A 495 0.06 28.96 -30.93
CA GLN A 495 1.04 27.87 -31.08
C GLN A 495 0.42 26.46 -31.23
N ASN A 496 -0.91 26.31 -31.13
CA ASN A 496 -1.61 25.02 -31.12
C ASN A 496 -1.86 24.37 -32.50
N ALA A 497 -0.99 24.60 -33.49
CA ALA A 497 -1.32 24.34 -34.89
C ALA A 497 -1.16 22.89 -35.39
N GLN A 498 -0.67 21.94 -34.58
CA GLN A 498 -0.72 20.50 -34.91
C GLN A 498 -0.36 19.65 -33.69
N THR A 499 -1.32 18.87 -33.18
CA THR A 499 -1.09 17.90 -32.11
C THR A 499 -0.55 16.60 -32.71
N ASN A 500 0.67 16.22 -32.35
CA ASN A 500 1.30 14.96 -32.78
C ASN A 500 1.48 13.98 -31.61
N THR A 501 1.51 14.49 -30.36
CA THR A 501 1.74 13.66 -29.17
C THR A 501 0.80 14.06 -28.03
N CYS A 502 0.14 13.10 -27.39
CA CYS A 502 -0.66 13.33 -26.20
C CYS A 502 -0.13 12.59 -24.97
N LEU A 503 -0.33 13.14 -23.77
CA LEU A 503 -0.12 12.44 -22.50
C LEU A 503 -1.43 11.79 -22.06
N LEU A 504 -1.41 10.48 -21.81
CA LEU A 504 -2.51 9.74 -21.20
C LEU A 504 -2.11 9.29 -19.79
N THR A 505 -2.84 9.78 -18.78
CA THR A 505 -2.71 9.25 -17.41
C THR A 505 -3.70 8.10 -17.22
N GLY A 506 -3.33 7.11 -16.40
CA GLY A 506 -4.25 6.03 -16.02
C GLY A 506 -4.43 4.95 -17.09
N ALA A 507 -3.57 4.89 -18.10
CA ALA A 507 -3.62 3.90 -19.19
C ALA A 507 -3.61 2.43 -18.71
N SER A 508 -3.06 2.18 -17.51
CA SER A 508 -3.05 0.86 -16.88
C SER A 508 -4.29 0.54 -16.02
N GLY A 509 -5.27 1.44 -15.95
CA GLY A 509 -6.52 1.28 -15.23
C GLY A 509 -7.68 0.82 -16.13
N PHE A 510 -8.84 0.55 -15.51
CA PHE A 510 -10.04 0.09 -16.21
C PHE A 510 -10.49 1.04 -17.31
N VAL A 511 -10.82 2.30 -16.98
CA VAL A 511 -11.28 3.29 -17.97
C VAL A 511 -10.16 3.65 -18.94
N GLY A 512 -8.94 3.85 -18.44
CA GLY A 512 -7.81 4.33 -19.24
C GLY A 512 -7.36 3.37 -20.35
N THR A 513 -7.55 2.05 -20.22
CA THR A 513 -7.22 1.12 -21.32
C THR A 513 -8.16 1.27 -22.53
N TYR A 514 -9.42 1.69 -22.32
CA TYR A 514 -10.36 1.94 -23.41
C TYR A 514 -10.07 3.29 -24.09
N PHE A 515 -9.64 4.29 -23.33
CA PHE A 515 -9.12 5.54 -23.88
C PHE A 515 -7.89 5.31 -24.73
N LEU A 516 -6.94 4.49 -24.26
CA LEU A 516 -5.76 4.12 -25.04
C LEU A 516 -6.16 3.48 -26.37
N LYS A 517 -7.07 2.50 -26.34
CA LYS A 517 -7.59 1.83 -27.53
C LYS A 517 -8.22 2.82 -28.50
N GLU A 518 -9.11 3.68 -28.01
CA GLU A 518 -9.86 4.60 -28.86
C GLU A 518 -8.97 5.69 -29.45
N LEU A 519 -7.99 6.21 -28.69
CA LEU A 519 -6.97 7.12 -29.22
C LEU A 519 -6.14 6.46 -30.33
N LEU A 520 -5.75 5.19 -30.15
CA LEU A 520 -5.06 4.44 -31.18
C LEU A 520 -5.95 4.22 -32.41
N ASP A 521 -7.22 3.90 -32.25
CA ASP A 521 -8.07 3.51 -33.38
C ASP A 521 -8.56 4.70 -34.20
N THR A 522 -8.72 5.88 -33.59
CA THR A 522 -9.37 7.04 -34.24
C THR A 522 -8.45 8.22 -34.51
N THR A 523 -7.22 8.19 -34.00
CA THR A 523 -6.25 9.28 -34.18
C THR A 523 -4.90 8.75 -34.64
N ASP A 524 -4.12 9.63 -35.26
CA ASP A 524 -2.71 9.37 -35.62
C ASP A 524 -1.73 9.84 -34.52
N LEU A 525 -2.22 10.15 -33.31
CA LEU A 525 -1.39 10.64 -32.21
C LEU A 525 -0.38 9.58 -31.75
N ASN A 526 0.79 10.06 -31.34
CA ASN A 526 1.69 9.33 -30.46
C ASN A 526 1.22 9.54 -29.01
N ILE A 527 1.22 8.49 -28.20
CA ILE A 527 0.60 8.48 -26.88
C ILE A 527 1.68 8.21 -25.85
N ALA A 528 1.99 9.23 -25.07
CA ALA A 528 2.82 9.13 -23.88
C ALA A 528 1.96 8.64 -22.71
N CYS A 529 2.13 7.41 -22.26
CA CYS A 529 1.41 6.86 -21.12
C CYS A 529 2.21 7.05 -19.83
N LEU A 530 1.70 7.87 -18.90
CA LEU A 530 2.27 7.97 -17.55
C LEU A 530 1.85 6.74 -16.73
N VAL A 531 2.82 5.90 -16.35
CA VAL A 531 2.59 4.64 -15.66
C VAL A 531 3.51 4.54 -14.45
N ARG A 532 2.93 4.21 -13.30
CA ARG A 532 3.69 3.77 -12.12
C ARG A 532 4.20 2.37 -12.38
N ALA A 533 5.47 2.25 -12.74
CA ALA A 533 6.13 0.99 -12.97
C ALA A 533 7.63 1.13 -12.78
N ALA A 534 8.28 -0.01 -12.76
CA ALA A 534 9.69 -0.23 -12.59
C ALA A 534 10.57 0.49 -13.64
N ASN A 535 10.18 0.29 -14.90
CA ASN A 535 10.82 0.81 -16.11
C ASN A 535 9.80 0.75 -17.26
N GLU A 536 10.17 1.27 -18.43
CA GLU A 536 9.29 1.35 -19.60
C GLU A 536 8.74 -0.01 -20.03
N GLU A 537 9.54 -1.07 -19.99
CA GLU A 537 9.09 -2.42 -20.36
C GLU A 537 8.06 -2.95 -19.35
N ALA A 538 8.28 -2.78 -18.04
CA ALA A 538 7.30 -3.15 -17.03
C ALA A 538 6.00 -2.35 -17.16
N GLY A 539 6.09 -1.06 -17.49
CA GLY A 539 4.92 -0.21 -17.76
C GLY A 539 4.16 -0.66 -19.01
N LEU A 540 4.88 -1.05 -20.07
CA LEU A 540 4.30 -1.61 -21.29
C LEU A 540 3.60 -2.95 -21.00
N GLN A 541 4.24 -3.83 -20.23
CA GLN A 541 3.65 -5.10 -19.81
C GLN A 541 2.42 -4.89 -18.93
N ARG A 542 2.42 -3.87 -18.06
CA ARG A 542 1.24 -3.49 -17.26
C ARG A 542 0.07 -3.08 -18.15
N ILE A 543 0.30 -2.24 -19.16
CA ILE A 543 -0.74 -1.88 -20.15
C ILE A 543 -1.21 -3.12 -20.91
N LYS A 544 -0.30 -3.99 -21.37
CA LYS A 544 -0.65 -5.25 -22.05
C LYS A 544 -1.47 -6.18 -21.16
N LYS A 545 -1.11 -6.30 -19.87
CA LYS A 545 -1.83 -7.09 -18.88
C LYS A 545 -3.23 -6.52 -18.67
N THR A 546 -3.37 -5.21 -18.49
CA THR A 546 -4.66 -4.53 -18.35
C THR A 546 -5.53 -4.71 -19.60
N ALA A 547 -4.98 -4.51 -20.80
CA ALA A 547 -5.70 -4.70 -22.04
C ALA A 547 -6.19 -6.15 -22.19
N ARG A 548 -5.36 -7.16 -21.86
CA ARG A 548 -5.77 -8.57 -21.82
C ARG A 548 -6.82 -8.85 -20.76
N LYS A 549 -6.65 -8.31 -19.53
CA LYS A 549 -7.59 -8.42 -18.41
C LYS A 549 -8.99 -8.00 -18.84
N PHE A 550 -9.10 -6.88 -19.56
CA PHE A 550 -10.36 -6.33 -20.05
C PHE A 550 -10.72 -6.73 -21.51
N ASP A 551 -9.98 -7.66 -22.14
CA ASP A 551 -10.17 -8.12 -23.54
C ASP A 551 -10.25 -6.95 -24.54
N VAL A 552 -9.48 -5.90 -24.25
CA VAL A 552 -9.28 -4.76 -25.12
C VAL A 552 -8.28 -5.14 -26.19
N LYS A 553 -8.79 -5.35 -27.41
CA LYS A 553 -7.97 -5.68 -28.57
C LYS A 553 -7.30 -4.41 -29.12
N LEU A 554 -6.01 -4.27 -28.85
CA LEU A 554 -5.15 -3.25 -29.44
C LEU A 554 -4.64 -3.70 -30.82
N LEU A 555 -4.54 -2.78 -31.79
CA LEU A 555 -4.08 -3.05 -33.14
C LEU A 555 -2.64 -3.58 -33.17
N GLN A 556 -2.30 -4.44 -34.13
CA GLN A 556 -0.94 -4.95 -34.26
C GLN A 556 0.07 -3.80 -34.48
N GLY A 557 1.14 -3.76 -33.68
CA GLY A 557 2.17 -2.73 -33.77
C GLY A 557 1.80 -1.40 -33.11
N TRP A 558 0.74 -1.36 -32.30
CA TRP A 558 0.35 -0.19 -31.51
C TRP A 558 1.48 0.35 -30.63
N GLU A 559 2.41 -0.51 -30.21
CA GLU A 559 3.57 -0.14 -29.40
C GLU A 559 4.44 0.93 -30.07
N ASN A 560 4.45 1.00 -31.40
CA ASN A 560 5.24 1.99 -32.14
C ASN A 560 4.72 3.43 -31.95
N ARG A 561 3.47 3.58 -31.48
CA ARG A 561 2.86 4.89 -31.18
C ARG A 561 2.70 5.13 -29.69
N VAL A 562 3.16 4.22 -28.82
CA VAL A 562 3.04 4.38 -27.37
C VAL A 562 4.41 4.51 -26.73
N GLN A 563 4.63 5.65 -26.09
CA GLN A 563 5.79 5.88 -25.25
C GLN A 563 5.39 5.67 -23.79
N ILE A 564 6.14 4.85 -23.06
CA ILE A 564 5.93 4.70 -21.61
C ILE A 564 6.73 5.77 -20.88
N ILE A 565 6.07 6.51 -19.99
CA ILE A 565 6.70 7.45 -19.08
C ILE A 565 6.55 6.91 -17.66
N ILE A 566 7.68 6.66 -17.01
CA ILE A 566 7.70 6.17 -15.64
C ILE A 566 7.63 7.34 -14.67
N GLY A 567 6.53 7.42 -13.94
CA GLY A 567 6.30 8.48 -12.97
C GLY A 567 5.02 8.28 -12.17
N ASP A 568 4.87 9.13 -11.16
CA ASP A 568 3.72 9.15 -10.26
C ASP A 568 3.15 10.56 -10.20
N MET A 569 1.91 10.73 -10.67
CA MET A 569 1.27 12.04 -10.71
C MET A 569 1.09 12.68 -9.33
N SER A 570 1.05 11.89 -8.25
CA SER A 570 0.96 12.42 -6.87
C SER A 570 2.26 13.07 -6.38
N LYS A 571 3.36 12.93 -7.13
CA LYS A 571 4.65 13.54 -6.82
C LYS A 571 4.86 14.78 -7.68
N LYS A 572 5.54 15.76 -7.11
CA LYS A 572 5.98 16.96 -7.84
C LYS A 572 6.69 16.58 -9.13
N ARG A 573 6.32 17.21 -10.26
CA ARG A 573 6.86 16.92 -11.60
C ARG A 573 6.76 15.44 -12.00
N PHE A 574 5.72 14.76 -11.53
CA PHE A 574 5.53 13.32 -11.68
C PHE A 574 6.64 12.44 -11.08
N GLY A 575 7.50 13.00 -10.22
CA GLY A 575 8.72 12.35 -9.74
C GLY A 575 9.84 12.23 -10.79
N LEU A 576 9.74 12.98 -11.89
CA LEU A 576 10.76 13.04 -12.94
C LEU A 576 11.84 14.07 -12.62
N GLU A 577 13.05 13.80 -13.12
CA GLU A 577 14.14 14.79 -13.15
C GLU A 577 13.74 16.03 -13.99
N GLU A 578 14.27 17.20 -13.62
CA GLU A 578 13.90 18.49 -14.19
C GLU A 578 14.05 18.53 -15.72
N ASP A 579 15.21 18.11 -16.24
CA ASP A 579 15.49 18.10 -17.68
C ASP A 579 14.47 17.25 -18.46
N ARG A 580 14.09 16.08 -17.90
CA ARG A 580 13.15 15.17 -18.53
C ARG A 580 11.72 15.71 -18.50
N TYR A 581 11.33 16.32 -17.38
CA TYR A 581 10.04 16.96 -17.24
C TYR A 581 9.90 18.13 -18.23
N GLU A 582 10.93 18.97 -18.36
CA GLU A 582 10.96 20.09 -19.31
C GLU A 582 10.90 19.62 -20.76
N GLU A 583 11.67 18.59 -21.12
CA GLU A 583 11.63 17.97 -22.45
C GLU A 583 10.21 17.49 -22.80
N LEU A 584 9.56 16.76 -21.88
CA LEU A 584 8.20 16.27 -22.06
C LEU A 584 7.19 17.42 -22.16
N ALA A 585 7.34 18.45 -21.33
CA ALA A 585 6.46 19.61 -21.30
C ALA A 585 6.53 20.44 -22.60
N GLN A 586 7.68 20.44 -23.29
CA GLN A 586 7.85 21.08 -24.60
C GLN A 586 7.30 20.23 -25.75
N ASN A 587 7.42 18.90 -25.66
CA ASN A 587 7.10 17.99 -26.76
C ASN A 587 5.62 17.52 -26.77
N ILE A 588 5.00 17.32 -25.62
CA ILE A 588 3.60 16.86 -25.53
C ILE A 588 2.63 18.00 -25.90
N ASP A 589 1.67 17.74 -26.78
CA ASP A 589 0.73 18.73 -27.32
C ASP A 589 -0.61 18.77 -26.60
N SER A 590 -1.07 17.66 -26.03
CA SER A 590 -2.35 17.57 -25.30
C SER A 590 -2.30 16.57 -24.16
N VAL A 591 -3.24 16.68 -23.20
CA VAL A 591 -3.28 15.83 -22.00
C VAL A 591 -4.68 15.24 -21.80
N TYR A 592 -4.77 13.93 -21.72
CA TYR A 592 -5.96 13.17 -21.32
C TYR A 592 -5.78 12.66 -19.88
N HIS A 593 -6.48 13.30 -18.95
CA HIS A 593 -6.39 12.97 -17.53
C HIS A 593 -7.54 12.06 -17.10
N VAL A 594 -7.27 10.75 -17.02
CA VAL A 594 -8.25 9.70 -16.69
C VAL A 594 -7.94 9.05 -15.33
N ALA A 595 -6.72 9.18 -14.82
CA ALA A 595 -6.30 8.52 -13.60
C ALA A 595 -7.02 9.08 -12.36
N ALA A 596 -7.61 8.20 -11.56
CA ALA A 596 -8.16 8.51 -10.24
C ALA A 596 -8.20 7.24 -9.38
N VAL A 597 -8.22 7.42 -8.06
CA VAL A 597 -8.63 6.41 -7.09
C VAL A 597 -10.13 6.57 -6.86
N ASP A 598 -10.88 5.53 -7.19
CA ASP A 598 -12.34 5.49 -7.06
C ASP A 598 -12.72 4.69 -5.81
N ASN A 599 -12.82 5.40 -4.68
CA ASN A 599 -13.21 4.80 -3.40
C ASN A 599 -14.20 5.71 -2.68
N PHE A 600 -15.48 5.32 -2.72
CA PHE A 600 -16.58 6.10 -2.15
C PHE A 600 -16.61 6.13 -0.61
N TYR A 601 -15.73 5.41 0.07
CA TYR A 601 -15.75 5.23 1.53
C TYR A 601 -14.59 5.91 2.24
N LEU A 602 -13.45 6.09 1.58
CA LEU A 602 -12.31 6.75 2.20
C LEU A 602 -12.59 8.26 2.34
N PRO A 603 -12.22 8.87 3.48
CA PRO A 603 -12.34 10.31 3.66
C PRO A 603 -11.44 11.05 2.68
N TYR A 604 -11.82 12.30 2.40
CA TYR A 604 -11.10 13.20 1.49
C TYR A 604 -9.58 13.20 1.71
N ASP A 605 -9.13 13.31 2.96
CA ASP A 605 -7.71 13.42 3.31
C ASP A 605 -6.85 12.22 2.88
N ILE A 606 -7.44 11.03 2.74
CA ILE A 606 -6.73 9.83 2.29
C ILE A 606 -6.62 9.80 0.77
N ILE A 607 -7.69 10.18 0.06
CA ILE A 607 -7.75 10.10 -1.41
C ILE A 607 -7.10 11.34 -2.06
N LYS A 608 -7.09 12.49 -1.39
CA LYS A 608 -6.67 13.79 -1.95
C LYS A 608 -5.28 13.75 -2.59
N ASN A 609 -4.34 12.99 -2.02
CA ASN A 609 -2.97 12.96 -2.54
C ASN A 609 -2.91 12.38 -3.97
N THR A 610 -3.79 11.43 -4.29
CA THR A 610 -3.83 10.87 -5.65
C THR A 610 -4.74 11.68 -6.55
N ASN A 611 -5.96 12.02 -6.10
CA ASN A 611 -6.94 12.67 -6.97
C ASN A 611 -6.70 14.18 -7.10
N VAL A 612 -6.49 14.90 -6.01
CA VAL A 612 -6.38 16.36 -6.02
C VAL A 612 -4.97 16.80 -6.35
N VAL A 613 -3.97 16.37 -5.56
CA VAL A 613 -2.56 16.72 -5.80
C VAL A 613 -2.10 16.18 -7.17
N GLY A 614 -2.55 14.98 -7.54
CA GLY A 614 -2.31 14.41 -8.86
C GLY A 614 -2.82 15.29 -10.01
N THR A 615 -4.07 15.75 -9.93
CA THR A 615 -4.61 16.67 -10.94
C THR A 615 -3.89 18.02 -10.95
N ILE A 616 -3.46 18.54 -9.79
CA ILE A 616 -2.67 19.78 -9.72
C ILE A 616 -1.35 19.64 -10.48
N GLU A 617 -0.62 18.54 -10.30
CA GLU A 617 0.65 18.33 -11.02
C GLU A 617 0.42 18.09 -12.53
N VAL A 618 -0.68 17.43 -12.91
CA VAL A 618 -1.07 17.27 -14.32
C VAL A 618 -1.46 18.61 -14.95
N ALA A 619 -2.17 19.47 -14.21
CA ALA A 619 -2.51 20.82 -14.60
C ALA A 619 -1.24 21.69 -14.74
N ASP A 620 -0.30 21.60 -13.80
CA ASP A 620 0.97 22.32 -13.88
C ASP A 620 1.78 21.89 -15.11
N PHE A 621 1.78 20.58 -15.43
CA PHE A 621 2.38 20.05 -16.65
C PHE A 621 1.70 20.58 -17.92
N ALA A 622 0.36 20.64 -17.94
CA ALA A 622 -0.41 21.18 -19.07
C ALA A 622 -0.09 22.66 -19.33
N LEU A 623 0.29 23.40 -18.30
CA LEU A 623 0.70 24.79 -18.41
C LEU A 623 2.21 24.97 -18.67
N SER A 624 3.06 23.99 -18.37
CA SER A 624 4.53 24.11 -18.47
C SER A 624 5.07 23.95 -19.90
N GLY A 625 6.13 24.67 -20.27
CA GLY A 625 6.71 24.62 -21.62
C GLY A 625 5.82 25.33 -22.65
N LYS A 626 4.85 24.62 -23.21
CA LYS A 626 3.74 25.17 -24.00
C LYS A 626 2.40 24.87 -23.33
N VAL A 627 1.43 25.77 -23.49
CA VAL A 627 0.07 25.56 -22.96
C VAL A 627 -0.64 24.50 -23.80
N LYS A 628 -1.08 23.43 -23.14
CA LYS A 628 -1.68 22.24 -23.75
C LYS A 628 -3.18 22.20 -23.44
N PRO A 629 -4.02 21.73 -24.38
CA PRO A 629 -5.37 21.30 -24.04
C PRO A 629 -5.34 20.18 -23.00
N LEU A 630 -6.14 20.32 -21.95
CA LEU A 630 -6.33 19.31 -20.89
C LEU A 630 -7.78 18.81 -20.93
N TYR A 631 -7.94 17.50 -21.09
CA TYR A 631 -9.20 16.79 -21.12
C TYR A 631 -9.32 16.00 -19.81
N ASN A 632 -10.03 16.57 -18.83
CA ASN A 632 -10.16 16.03 -17.48
C ASN A 632 -11.40 15.14 -17.35
N VAL A 633 -11.22 13.91 -16.84
CA VAL A 633 -12.32 13.00 -16.53
C VAL A 633 -12.76 13.15 -15.07
N SER A 634 -13.91 13.79 -14.89
CA SER A 634 -14.66 13.92 -13.64
C SER A 634 -15.76 12.86 -13.54
N SER A 635 -16.60 12.96 -12.51
CA SER A 635 -17.73 12.07 -12.25
C SER A 635 -18.97 12.90 -11.94
N CYS A 636 -20.14 12.39 -12.30
CA CYS A 636 -21.40 13.00 -11.87
C CYS A 636 -21.63 12.93 -10.36
N ALA A 637 -20.78 12.23 -9.61
CA ALA A 637 -20.72 12.29 -8.16
C ALA A 637 -20.53 13.73 -7.61
N THR A 638 -20.04 14.68 -8.42
CA THR A 638 -19.85 16.09 -8.03
C THR A 638 -21.14 16.90 -7.93
N SER A 639 -22.28 16.37 -8.39
CA SER A 639 -23.57 17.07 -8.41
C SER A 639 -24.72 16.20 -7.91
N LEU A 640 -24.45 15.30 -6.96
CA LEU A 640 -25.42 14.28 -6.53
C LEU A 640 -26.73 14.91 -6.03
N LEU A 641 -26.72 15.92 -5.16
CA LEU A 641 -27.98 16.50 -4.64
C LEU A 641 -28.56 17.64 -5.47
N GLU A 642 -27.97 18.00 -6.60
CA GLU A 642 -28.39 19.12 -7.45
C GLU A 642 -28.77 18.63 -8.86
N ASP A 643 -29.50 19.43 -9.63
CA ASP A 643 -29.50 19.22 -11.09
C ASP A 643 -28.04 19.33 -11.54
N CYS A 644 -27.62 18.48 -12.48
CA CYS A 644 -26.30 18.56 -13.12
C CYS A 644 -26.21 19.87 -13.93
N SER A 645 -26.13 21.00 -13.22
CA SER A 645 -25.95 22.32 -13.76
C SER A 645 -24.52 22.46 -14.26
N GLU A 646 -24.27 23.45 -15.11
CA GLU A 646 -22.94 23.69 -15.67
C GLU A 646 -21.88 23.91 -14.56
N ASN A 647 -22.29 24.43 -13.40
CA ASN A 647 -21.42 24.75 -12.26
C ASN A 647 -21.89 24.05 -10.98
N PRO A 648 -21.19 23.00 -10.50
CA PRO A 648 -21.60 22.28 -9.31
C PRO A 648 -21.35 23.15 -8.07
N THR A 649 -22.23 23.08 -7.07
CA THR A 649 -21.94 23.68 -5.76
C THR A 649 -21.37 22.63 -4.80
N PRO A 650 -20.69 23.02 -3.71
CA PRO A 650 -20.22 22.05 -2.72
C PRO A 650 -21.39 21.45 -1.90
N ILE A 651 -22.63 21.92 -2.14
CA ILE A 651 -23.82 21.44 -1.46
C ILE A 651 -24.17 20.06 -2.02
N GLY A 652 -24.10 19.04 -1.16
CA GLY A 652 -24.52 17.69 -1.52
C GLY A 652 -23.44 16.75 -2.06
N LEU A 653 -22.18 17.06 -1.79
CA LEU A 653 -21.09 16.09 -1.91
C LEU A 653 -21.22 15.07 -0.78
N VAL A 654 -21.57 13.83 -1.13
CA VAL A 654 -21.96 12.80 -0.14
C VAL A 654 -20.79 12.00 0.44
N ASN A 655 -19.58 12.09 -0.15
CA ASN A 655 -18.40 11.35 0.31
C ASN A 655 -17.07 11.97 -0.14
N GLY A 656 -15.96 11.42 0.37
CA GLY A 656 -14.59 11.87 0.08
C GLY A 656 -14.23 11.82 -1.40
N TYR A 657 -14.68 10.80 -2.14
CA TYR A 657 -14.47 10.71 -3.58
C TYR A 657 -15.15 11.87 -4.33
N ALA A 658 -16.43 12.13 -4.06
CA ALA A 658 -17.18 13.24 -4.63
C ALA A 658 -16.51 14.59 -4.31
N GLN A 659 -16.00 14.76 -3.09
CA GLN A 659 -15.23 15.95 -2.68
C GLN A 659 -13.95 16.12 -3.51
N THR A 660 -13.16 15.06 -3.72
CA THR A 660 -11.96 15.14 -4.56
C THR A 660 -12.29 15.52 -6.00
N LYS A 661 -13.32 14.91 -6.59
CA LYS A 661 -13.75 15.22 -7.96
C LYS A 661 -14.25 16.67 -8.08
N TYR A 662 -15.00 17.14 -7.08
CA TYR A 662 -15.45 18.53 -7.02
C TYR A 662 -14.28 19.52 -7.01
N VAL A 663 -13.28 19.30 -6.14
CA VAL A 663 -12.10 20.18 -6.07
C VAL A 663 -11.35 20.20 -7.40
N THR A 664 -11.08 19.03 -7.99
CA THR A 664 -10.39 18.94 -9.29
C THR A 664 -11.16 19.63 -10.41
N GLU A 665 -12.48 19.50 -10.41
CA GLU A 665 -13.35 20.11 -11.41
C GLU A 665 -13.37 21.64 -11.27
N GLN A 666 -13.44 22.17 -10.05
CA GLN A 666 -13.39 23.61 -9.80
C GLN A 666 -12.06 24.23 -10.23
N ILE A 667 -10.93 23.53 -10.02
CA ILE A 667 -9.62 23.99 -10.49
C ILE A 667 -9.62 24.11 -12.02
N VAL A 668 -10.13 23.09 -12.72
CA VAL A 668 -10.18 23.07 -14.19
C VAL A 668 -11.11 24.16 -14.73
N LEU A 669 -12.33 24.28 -14.20
CA LEU A 669 -13.33 25.24 -14.67
C LEU A 669 -12.89 26.70 -14.46
N ARG A 670 -12.24 27.03 -13.34
CA ARG A 670 -11.74 28.39 -13.10
C ARG A 670 -10.58 28.78 -14.02
N LEU A 671 -9.77 27.81 -14.46
CA LEU A 671 -8.75 28.07 -15.48
C LEU A 671 -9.36 28.15 -16.88
N VAL A 672 -10.40 27.38 -17.17
CA VAL A 672 -11.20 27.60 -18.39
C VAL A 672 -11.72 29.03 -18.48
N GLU A 673 -12.27 29.59 -17.40
CA GLU A 673 -12.79 30.97 -17.36
C GLU A 673 -11.70 32.02 -17.67
N GLN A 674 -10.43 31.69 -17.44
CA GLN A 674 -9.27 32.53 -17.79
C GLN A 674 -8.79 32.32 -19.24
N GLY A 675 -9.47 31.48 -20.02
CA GLY A 675 -9.18 31.24 -21.43
C GLY A 675 -8.22 30.07 -21.71
N TYR A 676 -7.88 29.25 -20.70
CA TYR A 676 -7.09 28.04 -20.94
C TYR A 676 -7.91 26.99 -21.72
N PRO A 677 -7.30 26.25 -22.68
CA PRO A 677 -8.02 25.39 -23.63
C PRO A 677 -8.40 24.04 -23.01
N TRP A 678 -9.03 24.05 -21.84
CA TRP A 678 -9.33 22.87 -21.04
C TRP A 678 -10.80 22.47 -21.13
N VAL A 679 -11.07 21.20 -20.84
CA VAL A 679 -12.40 20.60 -20.93
C VAL A 679 -12.57 19.62 -19.78
N ASN A 680 -13.70 19.72 -19.09
CA ASN A 680 -14.11 18.79 -18.07
C ASN A 680 -15.21 17.85 -18.61
N TYR A 681 -15.09 16.56 -18.28
CA TYR A 681 -16.05 15.53 -18.69
C TYR A 681 -16.59 14.80 -17.47
N ARG A 682 -17.88 14.97 -17.16
CA ARG A 682 -18.56 14.19 -16.13
C ARG A 682 -19.11 12.91 -16.73
N LEU A 683 -18.67 11.78 -16.19
CA LEU A 683 -19.18 10.46 -16.55
C LEU A 683 -20.13 9.93 -15.48
N GLY A 684 -21.19 9.28 -15.94
CA GLY A 684 -22.08 8.47 -15.10
C GLY A 684 -21.52 7.07 -14.79
N TYR A 685 -22.38 6.10 -14.49
CA TYR A 685 -21.96 4.76 -14.06
C TYR A 685 -21.42 3.96 -15.26
N LEU A 686 -20.23 3.36 -15.14
CA LEU A 686 -19.56 2.70 -16.26
C LEU A 686 -19.63 1.17 -16.17
N TYR A 687 -19.90 0.51 -17.30
CA TYR A 687 -19.82 -0.94 -17.46
C TYR A 687 -19.09 -1.34 -18.76
N THR A 688 -18.83 -2.65 -18.96
CA THR A 688 -18.22 -3.18 -20.19
C THR A 688 -19.22 -3.93 -21.07
N LEU A 689 -19.05 -3.86 -22.39
CA LEU A 689 -19.92 -4.56 -23.37
C LEU A 689 -19.82 -6.10 -23.33
N ARG A 690 -19.01 -6.70 -22.45
CA ARG A 690 -18.89 -8.17 -22.32
C ARG A 690 -20.23 -8.83 -21.99
N VAL A 691 -21.14 -8.11 -21.35
CA VAL A 691 -22.51 -8.59 -21.07
C VAL A 691 -23.34 -8.78 -22.35
N ALA A 692 -23.08 -7.99 -23.40
CA ALA A 692 -23.88 -8.01 -24.63
C ALA A 692 -23.42 -9.06 -25.67
N ASN A 693 -22.18 -9.55 -25.59
CA ASN A 693 -21.58 -10.49 -26.57
C ASN A 693 -21.64 -11.96 -26.13
N ILE A 694 -22.54 -12.33 -25.20
CA ILE A 694 -22.86 -13.72 -24.91
C ILE A 694 -23.61 -14.30 -26.13
N GLU A 695 -22.86 -14.74 -27.14
CA GLU A 695 -23.42 -15.53 -28.23
C GLU A 695 -24.02 -16.83 -27.69
N LYS A 696 -25.17 -17.19 -28.26
CA LYS A 696 -26.10 -18.25 -27.88
C LYS A 696 -25.54 -19.69 -27.79
N ASN A 697 -24.23 -19.93 -27.86
CA ASN A 697 -23.66 -21.28 -27.93
C ASN A 697 -22.28 -21.49 -27.28
N THR A 698 -21.78 -20.58 -26.44
CA THR A 698 -20.60 -20.91 -25.63
C THR A 698 -21.08 -21.77 -24.45
N PRO A 699 -20.63 -23.03 -24.28
CA PRO A 699 -21.07 -23.85 -23.14
C PRO A 699 -20.72 -23.09 -21.87
N LEU A 700 -21.74 -22.63 -21.12
CA LEU A 700 -21.60 -21.71 -19.98
C LEU A 700 -20.48 -22.14 -19.04
N ASN A 701 -20.34 -23.43 -18.78
CA ASN A 701 -19.30 -23.98 -17.91
C ASN A 701 -17.87 -23.68 -18.41
N LYS A 702 -17.60 -23.68 -19.73
CA LYS A 702 -16.27 -23.31 -20.26
C LYS A 702 -15.97 -21.82 -20.09
N LEU A 703 -17.00 -20.97 -20.17
CA LEU A 703 -16.87 -19.54 -19.94
C LEU A 703 -16.66 -19.26 -18.45
N PHE A 704 -17.43 -19.89 -17.56
CA PHE A 704 -17.23 -19.82 -16.11
C PHE A 704 -15.86 -20.34 -15.69
N THR A 705 -15.37 -21.45 -16.23
CA THR A 705 -14.01 -21.93 -15.91
C THR A 705 -12.91 -21.02 -16.47
N LEU A 706 -13.14 -20.27 -17.55
CA LEU A 706 -12.20 -19.26 -18.07
C LEU A 706 -12.22 -17.98 -17.22
N ILE A 707 -13.40 -17.61 -16.72
CA ILE A 707 -13.64 -16.49 -15.81
C ILE A 707 -13.05 -16.83 -14.44
N GLU A 708 -13.46 -17.92 -13.79
CA GLU A 708 -12.88 -18.43 -12.53
C GLU A 708 -11.35 -18.57 -12.61
N LYS A 709 -10.79 -19.14 -13.70
CA LYS A 709 -9.32 -19.19 -13.87
C LYS A 709 -8.66 -17.83 -14.08
N ALA A 710 -9.40 -16.87 -14.65
CA ALA A 710 -8.94 -15.50 -14.76
C ALA A 710 -9.01 -14.77 -13.40
N TYR A 711 -9.92 -15.17 -12.50
CA TYR A 711 -10.08 -14.67 -11.12
C TYR A 711 -9.17 -15.35 -10.08
N GLU A 712 -8.84 -16.63 -10.25
CA GLU A 712 -7.96 -17.42 -9.35
C GLU A 712 -6.49 -16.96 -9.32
N ASN A 713 -6.08 -16.08 -10.24
CA ASN A 713 -4.69 -15.60 -10.37
C ASN A 713 -4.58 -14.06 -10.24
N ILE A 714 -5.52 -13.40 -9.55
CA ILE A 714 -5.58 -11.94 -9.44
C ILE A 714 -4.96 -11.45 -8.11
N ASP A 715 -3.72 -10.96 -8.18
CA ASP A 715 -3.09 -10.07 -7.18
C ASP A 715 -3.35 -8.59 -7.54
N ASP A 716 -4.60 -8.14 -7.54
CA ASP A 716 -4.94 -6.70 -7.63
C ASP A 716 -6.05 -6.40 -6.62
N ASP A 717 -5.67 -6.08 -5.38
CA ASP A 717 -6.52 -5.66 -4.24
C ASP A 717 -7.23 -4.30 -4.45
N PHE A 718 -7.54 -3.91 -5.69
CA PHE A 718 -8.02 -2.57 -6.03
C PHE A 718 -9.33 -2.52 -6.83
N PHE A 719 -9.99 -3.66 -6.99
CA PHE A 719 -11.42 -3.71 -7.26
C PHE A 719 -12.08 -4.29 -6.02
N ILE A 720 -13.08 -3.59 -5.47
CA ILE A 720 -13.99 -4.19 -4.50
C ILE A 720 -14.51 -5.46 -5.18
N ASP A 721 -14.28 -6.62 -4.56
CA ASP A 721 -14.59 -7.95 -5.12
C ASP A 721 -16.04 -8.13 -5.61
N GLU A 722 -16.96 -7.18 -5.36
CA GLU A 722 -18.34 -7.20 -5.84
C GLU A 722 -18.84 -5.74 -6.06
N ASP A 723 -19.28 -5.38 -7.28
CA ASP A 723 -19.84 -4.06 -7.65
C ASP A 723 -21.10 -3.71 -6.83
N ALA A 724 -21.31 -2.43 -6.48
CA ALA A 724 -22.38 -2.02 -5.58
C ALA A 724 -23.79 -2.24 -6.18
N PHE A 725 -23.97 -2.04 -7.48
CA PHE A 725 -25.24 -2.31 -8.14
C PHE A 725 -25.47 -3.81 -8.35
N GLU A 726 -24.41 -4.56 -8.67
CA GLU A 726 -24.49 -6.02 -8.78
C GLU A 726 -24.86 -6.68 -7.44
N ASN A 727 -24.24 -6.23 -6.34
CA ASN A 727 -24.59 -6.67 -4.98
C ASN A 727 -26.04 -6.38 -4.61
N PHE A 728 -26.57 -5.24 -5.08
CA PHE A 728 -27.95 -4.86 -4.87
C PHE A 728 -28.91 -5.82 -5.59
N LEU A 729 -28.62 -6.20 -6.84
CA LEU A 729 -29.38 -7.21 -7.58
C LEU A 729 -29.32 -8.59 -6.92
N CYS A 730 -28.15 -9.02 -6.44
CA CYS A 730 -27.98 -10.27 -5.68
C CYS A 730 -28.80 -10.25 -4.38
N ALA A 731 -28.87 -9.10 -3.70
CA ALA A 731 -29.67 -8.98 -2.48
C ALA A 731 -31.18 -9.11 -2.76
N ILE A 732 -31.68 -8.53 -3.84
CA ILE A 732 -33.07 -8.71 -4.29
C ILE A 732 -33.37 -10.21 -4.44
N TYR A 733 -32.48 -10.95 -5.11
CA TYR A 733 -32.63 -12.39 -5.28
C TYR A 733 -32.64 -13.16 -3.95
N HIS A 734 -31.76 -12.83 -3.01
CA HIS A 734 -31.66 -13.55 -1.73
C HIS A 734 -32.76 -13.19 -0.73
N ILE A 735 -33.14 -11.91 -0.64
CA ILE A 735 -34.21 -11.41 0.25
C ILE A 735 -35.58 -11.88 -0.25
N GLY A 736 -35.73 -12.06 -1.56
CA GLY A 736 -37.01 -12.44 -2.17
C GLY A 736 -37.99 -11.26 -2.27
N CYS A 737 -37.48 -10.03 -2.29
CA CYS A 737 -38.28 -8.82 -2.47
C CYS A 737 -37.57 -7.86 -3.42
N ILE A 738 -38.32 -7.05 -4.15
CA ILE A 738 -37.81 -6.01 -5.05
C ILE A 738 -38.52 -4.68 -4.74
N PRO A 739 -37.82 -3.54 -4.67
CA PRO A 739 -38.48 -2.27 -4.41
C PRO A 739 -39.28 -1.77 -5.62
N ASP A 740 -40.48 -1.26 -5.37
CA ASP A 740 -41.31 -0.54 -6.33
C ASP A 740 -40.80 0.90 -6.46
N MET A 741 -40.14 1.21 -7.57
CA MET A 741 -39.51 2.50 -7.85
C MET A 741 -39.79 2.92 -9.29
N ASP A 742 -40.01 4.22 -9.50
CA ASP A 742 -40.15 4.84 -10.81
C ASP A 742 -38.85 5.56 -11.16
N ALA A 743 -37.86 4.81 -11.62
CA ALA A 743 -36.48 5.25 -11.67
C ALA A 743 -35.69 4.51 -12.77
N ASP A 744 -34.74 5.16 -13.43
CA ASP A 744 -33.92 4.56 -14.50
C ASP A 744 -32.44 4.58 -14.09
N PHE A 745 -31.77 3.43 -14.05
CA PHE A 745 -30.37 3.34 -13.64
C PHE A 745 -29.45 3.72 -14.80
N ASP A 746 -28.64 4.76 -14.63
CA ASP A 746 -27.61 5.08 -15.61
C ASP A 746 -26.56 3.97 -15.62
N LEU A 747 -26.37 3.39 -16.81
CA LEU A 747 -25.42 2.31 -17.02
C LEU A 747 -24.83 2.52 -18.41
N MET A 748 -23.70 3.22 -18.49
CA MET A 748 -23.06 3.64 -19.73
C MET A 748 -21.85 2.77 -20.05
N SER A 749 -21.71 2.33 -21.30
CA SER A 749 -20.55 1.53 -21.69
C SER A 749 -19.29 2.39 -21.67
N VAL A 750 -18.21 1.88 -21.08
CA VAL A 750 -16.90 2.56 -21.04
C VAL A 750 -16.36 2.84 -22.45
N GLU A 751 -16.69 1.99 -23.43
CA GLU A 751 -16.36 2.17 -24.85
C GLU A 751 -17.02 3.43 -25.42
N TYR A 752 -18.31 3.65 -25.11
CA TYR A 752 -19.01 4.86 -25.53
C TYR A 752 -18.45 6.11 -24.85
N ALA A 753 -18.14 6.03 -23.55
CA ALA A 753 -17.54 7.14 -22.82
C ALA A 753 -16.20 7.58 -23.42
N ALA A 754 -15.30 6.62 -23.71
CA ALA A 754 -14.02 6.91 -24.37
C ALA A 754 -14.22 7.56 -25.75
N LYS A 755 -15.12 7.01 -26.57
CA LYS A 755 -15.48 7.53 -27.90
C LYS A 755 -16.01 8.96 -27.85
N ALA A 756 -16.95 9.24 -26.95
CA ALA A 756 -17.57 10.55 -26.81
C ALA A 756 -16.54 11.61 -26.39
N ILE A 757 -15.67 11.28 -25.43
CA ILE A 757 -14.61 12.19 -24.98
C ILE A 757 -13.60 12.45 -26.10
N ILE A 758 -13.12 11.41 -26.79
CA ILE A 758 -12.13 11.59 -27.86
C ILE A 758 -12.75 12.33 -29.05
N SER A 759 -13.98 12.02 -29.45
CA SER A 759 -14.64 12.73 -30.57
C SER A 759 -14.84 14.22 -30.28
N THR A 760 -15.27 14.57 -29.06
CA THR A 760 -15.44 15.98 -28.66
C THR A 760 -14.09 16.69 -28.47
N SER A 761 -13.06 15.96 -28.04
CA SER A 761 -11.70 16.49 -27.90
C SER A 761 -11.07 16.91 -29.23
N LEU A 762 -11.55 16.35 -30.35
CA LEU A 762 -11.10 16.65 -31.71
C LEU A 762 -11.88 17.81 -32.37
N LEU A 763 -12.96 18.30 -31.74
CA LEU A 763 -13.70 19.46 -32.25
C LEU A 763 -12.84 20.73 -32.23
N PRO A 764 -13.02 21.65 -33.18
CA PRO A 764 -12.41 22.97 -33.13
C PRO A 764 -12.69 23.68 -31.79
N THR A 765 -11.71 24.42 -31.25
CA THR A 765 -11.81 25.05 -29.93
C THR A 765 -13.05 25.96 -29.78
N ASN A 766 -13.48 26.61 -30.86
CA ASN A 766 -14.66 27.47 -30.90
C ASN A 766 -16.01 26.72 -30.93
N GLU A 767 -15.99 25.42 -31.22
CA GLU A 767 -17.19 24.55 -31.27
C GLU A 767 -17.27 23.63 -30.04
N ARG A 768 -16.21 23.60 -29.22
CA ARG A 768 -16.11 22.74 -28.05
C ARG A 768 -16.70 23.41 -26.81
N LYS A 769 -17.52 22.69 -26.06
CA LYS A 769 -17.91 23.10 -24.70
C LYS A 769 -16.74 22.90 -23.74
N HIS A 770 -16.74 23.65 -22.65
CA HIS A 770 -15.75 23.49 -21.60
C HIS A 770 -16.14 22.47 -20.54
N ASN A 771 -17.42 22.12 -20.46
CA ASN A 771 -17.94 21.10 -19.57
C ASN A 771 -18.94 20.23 -20.35
N TYR A 772 -18.75 18.92 -20.31
CA TYR A 772 -19.63 17.93 -20.91
C TYR A 772 -20.12 16.96 -19.84
N THR A 773 -21.39 16.57 -19.95
CA THR A 773 -21.99 15.53 -19.11
C THR A 773 -22.48 14.38 -19.98
N PHE A 774 -21.86 13.22 -19.83
CA PHE A 774 -22.20 12.01 -20.59
C PHE A 774 -22.92 10.98 -19.70
N TYR A 775 -24.14 10.66 -20.11
CA TYR A 775 -25.02 9.63 -19.55
C TYR A 775 -25.39 8.64 -20.64
N ASN A 776 -25.86 7.44 -20.26
CA ASN A 776 -26.53 6.58 -21.23
C ASN A 776 -27.85 7.25 -21.68
N PRO A 777 -28.03 7.59 -22.98
CA PRO A 777 -29.28 8.14 -23.49
C PRO A 777 -30.48 7.17 -23.40
N HIS A 778 -30.20 5.90 -23.11
CA HIS A 778 -31.17 4.81 -23.00
C HIS A 778 -30.84 3.97 -21.75
N PRO A 779 -31.06 4.52 -20.54
CA PRO A 779 -30.68 3.90 -19.27
C PRO A 779 -31.46 2.61 -18.99
N LEU A 780 -31.01 1.84 -17.99
CA LEU A 780 -31.63 0.59 -17.58
C LEU A 780 -32.94 0.89 -16.85
N ASN A 781 -34.05 0.48 -17.45
CA ASN A 781 -35.37 0.77 -16.91
C ASN A 781 -35.74 -0.18 -15.77
N TRP A 782 -36.11 0.38 -14.60
CA TRP A 782 -36.41 -0.44 -13.42
C TRP A 782 -37.62 -1.37 -13.61
N SER A 783 -38.59 -0.99 -14.44
CA SER A 783 -39.74 -1.86 -14.75
C SER A 783 -39.34 -3.14 -15.49
N ASP A 784 -38.23 -3.11 -16.23
CA ASP A 784 -37.69 -4.29 -16.91
C ASP A 784 -36.92 -5.20 -15.93
N VAL A 785 -36.29 -4.63 -14.89
CA VAL A 785 -35.71 -5.37 -13.75
C VAL A 785 -36.80 -6.12 -12.99
N ILE A 786 -37.89 -5.43 -12.65
CA ILE A 786 -39.07 -6.04 -12.00
C ILE A 786 -39.61 -7.20 -12.84
N ARG A 787 -39.75 -7.00 -14.15
CA ARG A 787 -40.25 -8.04 -15.06
C ARG A 787 -39.32 -9.25 -15.17
N TYR A 788 -38.01 -9.06 -15.04
CA TYR A 788 -37.06 -10.17 -15.01
C TYR A 788 -37.30 -11.03 -13.77
N PHE A 789 -37.34 -10.42 -12.58
CA PHE A 789 -37.52 -11.15 -11.32
C PHE A 789 -38.92 -11.80 -11.19
N ASP A 790 -39.96 -11.21 -11.77
CA ASP A 790 -41.33 -11.80 -11.84
C ASP A 790 -41.39 -13.11 -12.65
N LYS A 791 -40.44 -13.32 -13.58
CA LYS A 791 -40.36 -14.52 -14.43
C LYS A 791 -39.52 -15.65 -13.85
N LEU A 792 -38.76 -15.41 -12.79
CA LEU A 792 -37.97 -16.46 -12.14
C LEU A 792 -38.92 -17.46 -11.46
N ASP A 793 -38.53 -18.74 -11.39
CA ASP A 793 -39.30 -19.80 -10.70
C ASP A 793 -39.21 -19.67 -9.15
N LYS A 794 -38.97 -18.45 -8.67
CA LYS A 794 -38.79 -18.04 -7.29
C LYS A 794 -39.69 -16.83 -7.05
N HIS A 795 -40.64 -16.95 -6.12
CA HIS A 795 -41.55 -15.85 -5.82
C HIS A 795 -40.79 -14.66 -5.21
N ILE A 796 -40.71 -13.54 -5.93
CA ILE A 796 -40.11 -12.29 -5.47
C ILE A 796 -41.21 -11.25 -5.29
N GLU A 797 -41.39 -10.76 -4.07
CA GLU A 797 -42.45 -9.82 -3.69
C GLU A 797 -42.08 -8.38 -4.07
N LEU A 798 -42.93 -7.69 -4.84
CA LEU A 798 -42.81 -6.24 -5.07
C LEU A 798 -43.25 -5.49 -3.81
N VAL A 799 -42.36 -4.68 -3.24
CA VAL A 799 -42.60 -3.96 -1.96
C VAL A 799 -42.24 -2.48 -2.08
N PRO A 800 -42.83 -1.58 -1.26
CA PRO A 800 -42.36 -0.19 -1.20
C PRO A 800 -40.86 -0.11 -0.88
N LEU A 801 -40.13 0.86 -1.47
CA LEU A 801 -38.69 1.03 -1.26
C LEU A 801 -38.28 0.99 0.22
N ARG A 802 -39.03 1.67 1.08
CA ARG A 802 -38.78 1.68 2.53
C ARG A 802 -38.89 0.29 3.16
N SER A 803 -39.87 -0.49 2.75
CA SER A 803 -40.05 -1.87 3.22
C SER A 803 -38.93 -2.78 2.71
N PHE A 804 -38.43 -2.54 1.49
CA PHE A 804 -37.25 -3.24 0.98
C PHE A 804 -36.01 -2.90 1.81
N VAL A 805 -35.76 -1.63 2.12
CA VAL A 805 -34.63 -1.18 2.96
C VAL A 805 -34.64 -1.88 4.31
N ASP A 806 -35.80 -1.95 4.97
CA ASP A 806 -35.90 -2.62 6.27
C ASP A 806 -35.53 -4.12 6.18
N LYS A 807 -36.05 -4.82 5.16
CA LYS A 807 -35.71 -6.24 4.89
C LYS A 807 -34.24 -6.42 4.50
N TYR A 808 -33.68 -5.48 3.75
CA TYR A 808 -32.28 -5.46 3.36
C TYR A 808 -31.36 -5.30 4.57
N GLU A 809 -31.66 -4.36 5.46
CA GLU A 809 -30.92 -4.18 6.72
C GLU A 809 -30.93 -5.44 7.58
N GLU A 810 -32.07 -6.14 7.64
CA GLU A 810 -32.19 -7.41 8.35
C GLU A 810 -31.35 -8.52 7.72
N TYR A 811 -31.41 -8.67 6.39
CA TYR A 811 -30.62 -9.64 5.65
C TYR A 811 -29.11 -9.42 5.84
N VAL A 812 -28.65 -8.17 5.77
CA VAL A 812 -27.24 -7.82 5.96
C VAL A 812 -26.74 -8.10 7.38
N ARG A 813 -27.60 -8.00 8.41
CA ARG A 813 -27.22 -8.38 9.79
C ARG A 813 -26.87 -9.86 9.93
N HIS A 814 -27.35 -10.71 9.03
CA HIS A 814 -27.22 -12.17 9.13
C HIS A 814 -26.30 -12.80 8.07
N THR A 815 -25.89 -12.05 7.03
CA THR A 815 -24.96 -12.53 6.01
C THR A 815 -23.50 -12.36 6.45
N ASN A 816 -22.61 -13.28 6.03
CA ASN A 816 -21.16 -13.18 6.22
C ASN A 816 -20.42 -12.70 4.97
N LYS A 817 -21.12 -12.46 3.84
CA LYS A 817 -20.50 -11.93 2.62
C LYS A 817 -20.10 -10.46 2.82
N LYS A 818 -18.82 -10.15 2.60
CA LYS A 818 -18.25 -8.81 2.83
C LYS A 818 -18.92 -7.74 1.95
N GLY A 819 -19.16 -7.99 0.64
CA GLY A 819 -19.78 -7.04 -0.28
C GLY A 819 -21.23 -6.67 0.06
N MET A 820 -21.99 -7.60 0.63
CA MET A 820 -23.37 -7.33 1.07
C MET A 820 -23.43 -6.50 2.36
N LYS A 821 -22.40 -6.55 3.21
CA LYS A 821 -22.27 -5.65 4.37
C LYS A 821 -21.89 -4.22 3.98
N LEU A 822 -21.16 -4.05 2.89
CA LEU A 822 -20.69 -2.76 2.34
C LEU A 822 -21.83 -1.88 1.81
N LEU A 823 -22.90 -2.45 1.29
CA LEU A 823 -24.07 -1.66 0.88
C LEU A 823 -24.77 -1.01 2.08
N LYS A 824 -24.69 -1.57 3.29
CA LYS A 824 -25.36 -1.02 4.49
C LYS A 824 -24.91 0.42 4.83
N SER A 825 -23.65 0.76 4.59
CA SER A 825 -23.15 2.14 4.77
C SER A 825 -23.68 3.13 3.73
N VAL A 826 -24.27 2.64 2.64
CA VAL A 826 -24.97 3.41 1.60
C VAL A 826 -26.49 3.50 1.92
N VAL A 827 -26.97 2.74 2.92
CA VAL A 827 -28.40 2.41 3.11
C VAL A 827 -29.10 3.19 4.24
N SER A 828 -28.38 3.90 5.11
CA SER A 828 -29.00 4.81 6.10
C SER A 828 -29.53 6.08 5.43
N ILE A 829 -30.70 6.60 5.86
CA ILE A 829 -31.45 7.86 5.49
C ILE A 829 -31.30 8.42 4.07
N GLU A 830 -30.09 8.58 3.57
CA GLU A 830 -29.74 8.89 2.20
C GLU A 830 -30.27 7.89 1.16
N LEU A 831 -30.67 6.65 1.46
CA LEU A 831 -31.04 5.70 0.40
C LEU A 831 -32.15 6.20 -0.54
N GLU A 832 -33.16 6.93 -0.04
CA GLU A 832 -34.17 7.55 -0.91
C GLU A 832 -33.57 8.67 -1.79
N ASN A 833 -32.60 9.43 -1.26
CA ASN A 833 -31.90 10.50 -2.00
C ASN A 833 -30.80 9.95 -2.94
N GLN A 834 -30.10 8.89 -2.56
CA GLN A 834 -29.05 8.22 -3.32
C GLN A 834 -29.63 7.33 -4.42
N PHE A 835 -30.79 6.69 -4.18
CA PHE A 835 -31.57 6.04 -5.24
C PHE A 835 -32.18 7.09 -6.16
N ASN A 836 -32.76 8.17 -5.64
CA ASN A 836 -33.21 9.27 -6.49
C ASN A 836 -32.07 9.98 -7.24
N THR A 837 -30.80 9.60 -7.10
CA THR A 837 -29.64 10.21 -7.81
C THR A 837 -28.94 9.24 -8.75
N MET A 838 -28.78 7.97 -8.36
CA MET A 838 -28.38 6.89 -9.28
C MET A 838 -29.44 6.64 -10.36
N PHE A 839 -30.69 6.99 -10.10
CA PHE A 839 -31.81 6.69 -10.98
C PHE A 839 -32.50 7.91 -11.63
N ARG A 840 -31.74 8.95 -11.99
CA ARG A 840 -32.28 10.20 -12.58
C ARG A 840 -32.26 10.21 -14.11
N ASN A 841 -33.24 10.90 -14.68
CA ASN A 841 -33.20 11.40 -16.05
C ASN A 841 -32.24 12.60 -16.16
N ILE A 842 -30.95 12.34 -16.34
CA ILE A 842 -29.97 13.39 -16.59
C ILE A 842 -29.83 13.60 -18.09
N SER A 843 -29.92 14.86 -18.52
CA SER A 843 -29.74 15.21 -19.92
C SER A 843 -28.28 14.98 -20.32
N THR A 844 -28.03 13.96 -21.13
CA THR A 844 -26.73 13.77 -21.77
C THR A 844 -26.49 14.83 -22.83
N ASP A 845 -25.28 15.37 -22.89
CA ASP A 845 -24.86 16.18 -24.02
C ASP A 845 -24.92 15.36 -25.32
N GLN A 846 -25.50 15.95 -26.36
CA GLN A 846 -25.54 15.37 -27.70
C GLN A 846 -24.26 15.75 -28.45
N VAL A 847 -23.70 14.79 -29.18
CA VAL A 847 -22.54 15.03 -30.04
C VAL A 847 -23.00 14.86 -31.50
N ASP A 848 -22.87 15.91 -32.31
CA ASP A 848 -23.35 15.98 -33.71
C ASP A 848 -22.61 15.04 -34.70
N THR A 849 -21.60 14.31 -34.23
CA THR A 849 -20.84 13.38 -35.06
C THR A 849 -21.52 12.01 -35.07
N TYR A 850 -21.17 11.18 -36.06
CA TYR A 850 -21.61 9.80 -36.30
C TYR A 850 -21.30 8.80 -35.15
N LEU A 851 -21.39 9.21 -33.88
CA LEU A 851 -21.38 8.40 -32.68
C LEU A 851 -22.65 7.55 -32.67
N HIS A 852 -22.65 6.55 -33.54
CA HIS A 852 -23.63 5.50 -33.56
C HIS A 852 -23.50 4.72 -32.26
N TRP A 853 -24.49 4.95 -31.39
CA TRP A 853 -25.01 3.96 -30.45
C TRP A 853 -24.19 3.78 -29.16
N CYS A 854 -24.60 4.49 -28.10
CA CYS A 854 -24.55 3.89 -26.76
C CYS A 854 -25.60 2.76 -26.76
N PRO A 855 -25.22 1.50 -26.47
CA PRO A 855 -26.17 0.41 -26.45
C PRO A 855 -27.32 0.73 -25.50
N PRO A 856 -28.59 0.59 -25.94
CA PRO A 856 -29.71 0.76 -25.06
C PRO A 856 -29.69 -0.38 -24.04
N CYS A 857 -29.93 -0.03 -22.78
CA CYS A 857 -30.24 -1.01 -21.75
C CYS A 857 -31.68 -1.53 -21.92
N ASP A 858 -31.96 -2.09 -23.10
CA ASP A 858 -33.28 -2.62 -23.44
C ASP A 858 -33.63 -3.86 -22.62
N LYS A 859 -34.83 -4.40 -22.84
CA LYS A 859 -35.33 -5.60 -22.15
C LYS A 859 -34.40 -6.80 -22.28
N GLN A 860 -33.79 -6.96 -23.45
CA GLN A 860 -32.91 -8.10 -23.71
C GLN A 860 -31.59 -7.92 -22.96
N PHE A 861 -31.01 -6.73 -23.00
CA PHE A 861 -29.82 -6.39 -22.23
C PHE A 861 -30.06 -6.56 -20.73
N THR A 862 -31.14 -5.99 -20.20
CA THR A 862 -31.50 -6.08 -18.77
C THR A 862 -31.61 -7.53 -18.31
N HIS A 863 -32.26 -8.38 -19.10
CA HIS A 863 -32.34 -9.82 -18.82
C HIS A 863 -30.96 -10.47 -18.76
N GLN A 864 -30.13 -10.27 -19.79
CA GLN A 864 -28.79 -10.87 -19.88
C GLN A 864 -27.85 -10.38 -18.78
N TYR A 865 -27.93 -9.09 -18.44
CA TYR A 865 -27.14 -8.47 -17.37
C TYR A 865 -27.50 -9.06 -16.01
N ILE A 866 -28.78 -9.14 -15.67
CA ILE A 866 -29.19 -9.71 -14.38
C ILE A 866 -28.90 -11.22 -14.33
N GLU A 867 -29.10 -11.98 -15.41
CA GLU A 867 -28.69 -13.39 -15.45
C GLU A 867 -27.20 -13.57 -15.20
N PHE A 868 -26.36 -12.75 -15.82
CA PHE A 868 -24.91 -12.77 -15.59
C PHE A 868 -24.60 -12.53 -14.11
N VAL A 869 -25.14 -11.46 -13.51
CA VAL A 869 -24.93 -11.10 -12.11
C VAL A 869 -25.40 -12.18 -11.14
N LEU A 870 -26.56 -12.79 -11.38
CA LEU A 870 -27.11 -13.83 -10.51
C LEU A 870 -26.42 -15.19 -10.68
N SER A 871 -25.88 -15.49 -11.86
CA SER A 871 -25.15 -16.75 -12.10
C SER A 871 -23.85 -16.87 -11.30
N SER A 872 -23.27 -15.74 -10.87
CA SER A 872 -22.16 -15.69 -9.91
C SER A 872 -22.61 -15.78 -8.44
N ALA A 873 -23.90 -15.64 -8.15
CA ALA A 873 -24.45 -15.64 -6.80
C ALA A 873 -25.03 -17.00 -6.35
N GLU A 874 -25.44 -17.84 -7.31
CA GLU A 874 -25.81 -19.27 -7.14
C GLU A 874 -24.57 -20.16 -6.94
#